data_AF-A0A2J6T9F0-F1
#
_entry.id   AF-A0A2J6T9F0-F1
#
_cell.length_a   1.000
_cell.length_b   1.000
_cell.length_c   1.000
_cell.angle_alpha   90.00
_cell.angle_beta   90.00
_cell.angle_gamma   90.00
#
_symmetry.space_group_name_H-M   'P 1'
#
loop_
_entity.id
_entity.type
_entity.pdbx_description
1 polymer ?
#
loop_
_entity_poly.entity_id
_entity_poly.type
_entity_poly.pdbx_seq_one_letter_code
_entity_poly.pdbx_strand_id
1 'polypeptide(L)'
;MDVFNDGPSVTGNAGIGAEFETFFFSFQNSACSLEDTFAAKRQTVQGRSGLNYLLSVDTGALELGGGKLNPEYVLDGRNINVGDGSAAAAGTAIRDDFMNWTPWAETPPNQITIENFPQCNPWTIVGLTPTTDKVGMFWAPQITAPMPLEALYSLMKENVQKTNTNPDTDPNRNILNGATSITTGQNIQLVTKDYFVSPSLNINPSTITDDILGFCTLVLSYAKAANLEQDPDVSPKHKIPFMPRTEFNTIYAQVRSKFEITLFDLQVFDIFNILACYKTDSNLQLSIDSDYCTGSLSNPVPGTKFAGLQYTYSGQGTPNPANPQTVNIKDWIQDIATGNSALDLFSAFDKNYDSSIGGLNQATEKMFSSQRAVPLFEFRDLKPVQTSGFPTFMSNVDATIQVLHQEFAAQPAMRVRVRRQSDGGSCALPSTTTGNPATPTTTGDPDCGNPGQTPCPTEPDCGPNLGQVPCPPGPGPDCGTNPGQTLCPTEPDCGPNLGQVPCPAPTPTPSPTTTGTGTLVTASATTIQLPGASATTCNDPEECDRLSNEARPSCQTAADCTAGCAQSLSNNTQALTVGFASTCVNQAFCTCSIEAAEIASEILIALGDVVCVVWNEAFQGAAAILAFVVPYLGEVAEGVDATELFEAANEVFKKGAKDCNLACPGHQYTAVDPKDLNSMLGINECGDDEPTDSPGT
;
A
#
# COMPACT_ATOMS: atom_id res chain seq x y z
N MET A 1 11.39 -19.07 20.00
CA MET A 1 11.57 -18.60 18.62
C MET A 1 11.62 -17.10 18.71
N ASP A 2 12.77 -16.53 18.35
CA ASP A 2 12.95 -15.08 18.38
C ASP A 2 11.94 -14.46 17.41
N VAL A 3 11.26 -13.41 17.90
CA VAL A 3 10.22 -12.71 17.15
C VAL A 3 10.91 -12.00 15.99
N PHE A 4 10.44 -12.28 14.77
CA PHE A 4 10.71 -11.48 13.59
C PHE A 4 10.47 -10.00 13.91
N ASN A 5 11.53 -9.19 13.92
CA ASN A 5 11.41 -7.78 14.25
C ASN A 5 10.85 -6.97 13.07
N ASP A 6 10.78 -7.53 11.87
CA ASP A 6 10.23 -6.87 10.68
C ASP A 6 8.69 -6.82 10.67
N GLY A 7 8.01 -7.42 11.65
CA GLY A 7 6.56 -7.28 11.84
C GLY A 7 5.91 -8.52 12.50
N PRO A 8 4.60 -8.48 12.80
CA PRO A 8 3.68 -7.35 12.61
C PRO A 8 3.78 -6.27 13.72
N SER A 9 3.30 -5.05 13.43
CA SER A 9 3.02 -3.96 14.36
C SER A 9 2.36 -4.45 15.63
N VAL A 10 2.89 -4.04 16.79
CA VAL A 10 2.29 -4.35 18.09
C VAL A 10 0.87 -3.79 18.22
N THR A 11 0.56 -2.74 17.46
CA THR A 11 -0.75 -2.08 17.47
C THR A 11 -1.73 -2.68 16.46
N GLY A 12 -1.26 -3.53 15.54
CA GLY A 12 -2.01 -4.03 14.39
C GLY A 12 -2.31 -2.95 13.33
N ASN A 13 -1.76 -1.75 13.47
CA ASN A 13 -1.77 -0.73 12.41
C ASN A 13 -0.66 -1.03 11.40
N ALA A 14 -0.66 -0.32 10.27
CA ALA A 14 0.35 -0.52 9.24
C ALA A 14 1.76 -0.22 9.75
N GLY A 15 2.59 -1.26 9.84
CA GLY A 15 4.01 -1.20 10.16
C GLY A 15 4.90 -1.22 8.93
N ILE A 16 6.18 -0.84 9.11
CA ILE A 16 7.23 -0.98 8.08
C ILE A 16 8.45 -1.63 8.70
N GLY A 17 8.64 -2.92 8.43
CA GLY A 17 9.92 -3.61 8.65
C GLY A 17 10.86 -3.39 7.49
N ALA A 18 12.16 -3.38 7.76
CA ALA A 18 13.16 -3.39 6.69
C ALA A 18 14.40 -4.17 7.10
N GLU A 19 15.04 -4.81 6.13
CA GLU A 19 16.36 -5.43 6.27
C GLU A 19 17.30 -4.76 5.26
N PHE A 20 18.50 -4.40 5.69
CA PHE A 20 19.57 -3.93 4.81
C PHE A 20 20.76 -4.85 4.98
N GLU A 21 20.98 -5.73 4.00
CA GLU A 21 22.11 -6.65 3.98
C GLU A 21 23.26 -6.08 3.14
N THR A 22 24.51 -6.33 3.51
CA THR A 22 25.66 -6.02 2.62
C THR A 22 26.65 -7.17 2.55
N PHE A 23 27.14 -7.41 1.33
CA PHE A 23 28.20 -8.39 1.05
C PHE A 23 29.59 -7.73 0.94
N PHE A 24 29.69 -6.40 1.11
CA PHE A 24 30.95 -5.66 0.99
C PHE A 24 31.90 -5.88 2.18
N PHE A 25 31.38 -6.39 3.29
CA PHE A 25 32.18 -6.91 4.40
C PHE A 25 31.45 -8.11 5.02
N SER A 26 32.16 -8.91 5.82
CA SER A 26 31.62 -10.12 6.46
C SER A 26 32.22 -10.35 7.83
N PHE A 27 31.56 -11.17 8.63
CA PHE A 27 32.09 -11.72 9.88
C PHE A 27 32.56 -13.15 9.64
N GLN A 28 33.79 -13.45 10.06
CA GLN A 28 34.43 -14.73 9.78
C GLN A 28 34.94 -15.40 11.05
N ASN A 29 34.66 -16.69 11.19
CA ASN A 29 35.25 -17.58 12.17
C ASN A 29 35.40 -18.98 11.57
N SER A 30 36.60 -19.32 11.13
CA SER A 30 36.90 -20.62 10.50
C SER A 30 36.76 -21.84 11.42
N ALA A 31 36.62 -21.65 12.73
CA ALA A 31 36.36 -22.72 13.68
C ALA A 31 34.85 -23.00 13.86
N CYS A 32 33.97 -22.11 13.39
CA CYS A 32 32.53 -22.27 13.50
C CYS A 32 32.02 -23.29 12.48
N SER A 33 31.21 -24.25 12.94
CA SER A 33 30.60 -25.26 12.06
C SER A 33 29.50 -24.63 11.19
N LEU A 34 29.06 -25.33 10.14
CA LEU A 34 27.93 -24.88 9.32
C LEU A 34 26.65 -24.76 10.16
N GLU A 35 26.35 -25.77 10.98
CA GLU A 35 25.21 -25.78 11.90
C GLU A 35 25.25 -24.61 12.88
N ASP A 36 26.41 -24.35 13.50
CA ASP A 36 26.59 -23.22 14.41
C ASP A 36 26.49 -21.87 13.69
N THR A 37 26.93 -21.80 12.43
CA THR A 37 26.82 -20.57 11.61
C THR A 37 25.36 -20.25 11.33
N PHE A 38 24.55 -21.25 10.96
CA PHE A 38 23.10 -21.07 10.81
C PHE A 38 22.42 -20.71 12.13
N ALA A 39 22.84 -21.31 13.23
CA ALA A 39 22.30 -21.02 14.56
C ALA A 39 22.61 -19.58 15.03
N ALA A 40 23.66 -18.95 14.50
CA ALA A 40 23.98 -17.56 14.77
C ALA A 40 23.07 -16.56 14.02
N LYS A 41 22.32 -16.99 12.99
CA LYS A 41 21.46 -16.11 12.19
C LYS A 41 20.46 -15.33 13.06
N ARG A 42 20.19 -14.07 12.69
CA ARG A 42 19.31 -13.11 13.40
C ARG A 42 19.79 -12.67 14.78
N GLN A 43 20.91 -13.19 15.28
CA GLN A 43 21.46 -12.75 16.55
C GLN A 43 22.12 -11.37 16.42
N THR A 44 22.06 -10.58 17.49
CA THR A 44 22.56 -9.20 17.50
C THR A 44 24.09 -9.16 17.55
N VAL A 45 24.67 -8.21 16.83
CA VAL A 45 26.11 -7.93 16.84
C VAL A 45 26.42 -6.96 17.99
N GLN A 46 27.12 -7.43 19.03
CA GLN A 46 27.78 -6.63 20.08
C GLN A 46 27.01 -5.37 20.53
N GLY A 47 25.75 -5.54 20.96
CA GLY A 47 24.92 -4.48 21.52
C GLY A 47 24.51 -3.40 20.53
N ARG A 48 24.78 -3.58 19.24
CA ARG A 48 24.49 -2.61 18.17
C ARG A 48 23.00 -2.61 17.87
N SER A 49 22.26 -1.94 18.74
CA SER A 49 20.81 -1.77 18.68
C SER A 49 20.44 -0.34 19.08
N GLY A 50 19.29 0.11 18.60
CA GLY A 50 18.68 1.38 18.95
C GLY A 50 17.17 1.25 19.04
N LEU A 51 16.46 2.39 19.14
CA LEU A 51 15.02 2.42 19.37
C LEU A 51 14.21 1.59 18.35
N ASN A 52 14.60 1.62 17.08
CA ASN A 52 13.88 1.00 15.96
C ASN A 52 14.80 0.18 15.04
N TYR A 53 15.97 -0.21 15.51
CA TYR A 53 16.88 -1.02 14.69
C TYR A 53 17.78 -1.91 15.54
N LEU A 54 18.33 -2.94 14.91
CA LEU A 54 19.51 -3.65 15.37
C LEU A 54 20.41 -4.03 14.19
N LEU A 55 21.69 -4.26 14.44
CA LEU A 55 22.58 -4.96 13.53
C LEU A 55 22.58 -6.44 13.89
N SER A 56 22.06 -7.28 13.01
CA SER A 56 22.08 -8.74 13.07
C SER A 56 23.10 -9.32 12.08
N VAL A 57 23.08 -10.64 12.01
CA VAL A 57 23.81 -11.43 11.04
C VAL A 57 22.88 -12.31 10.23
N ASP A 58 23.17 -12.43 8.93
CA ASP A 58 22.57 -13.43 8.05
C ASP A 58 23.64 -14.36 7.44
N THR A 59 23.22 -15.50 6.90
CA THR A 59 24.11 -16.45 6.20
C THR A 59 24.29 -16.12 4.71
N GLY A 60 23.58 -15.10 4.21
CA GLY A 60 23.65 -14.57 2.85
C GLY A 60 23.02 -15.48 1.78
N ALA A 61 22.76 -14.90 0.60
CA ALA A 61 22.14 -15.60 -0.54
C ALA A 61 23.03 -16.66 -1.20
N LEU A 62 24.34 -16.59 -0.99
CA LEU A 62 25.29 -17.65 -1.30
C LEU A 62 25.74 -18.16 0.04
N GLU A 63 25.07 -19.16 0.60
CA GLU A 63 25.44 -19.69 1.90
C GLU A 63 26.94 -19.96 1.95
N LEU A 64 27.64 -19.10 2.68
CA LEU A 64 29.07 -18.90 2.49
C LEU A 64 29.91 -20.08 3.03
N GLY A 65 29.23 -21.18 3.39
CA GLY A 65 29.72 -22.29 4.18
C GLY A 65 29.81 -21.93 5.66
N GLY A 66 30.20 -22.91 6.48
CA GLY A 66 30.46 -22.67 7.89
C GLY A 66 31.53 -21.59 8.10
N GLY A 67 31.32 -20.76 9.11
CA GLY A 67 32.27 -19.76 9.57
C GLY A 67 32.22 -18.41 8.86
N LYS A 68 31.13 -18.10 8.15
CA LYS A 68 30.95 -16.79 7.49
C LYS A 68 29.51 -16.29 7.64
N LEU A 69 29.39 -15.01 7.97
CA LEU A 69 28.12 -14.31 8.15
C LEU A 69 28.18 -12.94 7.46
N ASN A 70 27.06 -12.50 6.91
CA ASN A 70 26.89 -11.16 6.40
C ASN A 70 26.25 -10.26 7.47
N PRO A 71 26.68 -9.00 7.57
CA PRO A 71 26.01 -7.98 8.37
C PRO A 71 24.64 -7.62 7.78
N GLU A 72 23.66 -7.45 8.66
CA GLU A 72 22.31 -7.04 8.28
C GLU A 72 21.76 -6.03 9.29
N TYR A 73 21.33 -4.85 8.84
CA TYR A 73 20.53 -3.96 9.69
C TYR A 73 19.06 -4.33 9.57
N VAL A 74 18.41 -4.64 10.69
CA VAL A 74 16.97 -4.92 10.76
C VAL A 74 16.28 -3.76 11.46
N LEU A 75 15.29 -3.17 10.79
CA LEU A 75 14.42 -2.13 11.29
C LEU A 75 13.15 -2.75 11.86
N ASP A 76 12.79 -2.34 13.09
CA ASP A 76 11.71 -2.96 13.85
C ASP A 76 10.33 -2.50 13.35
N GLY A 77 9.77 -3.26 12.40
CA GLY A 77 8.43 -3.03 11.84
C GLY A 77 7.30 -3.17 12.86
N ARG A 78 7.60 -3.68 14.07
CA ARG A 78 6.62 -3.69 15.15
C ARG A 78 6.41 -2.30 15.77
N ASN A 79 7.41 -1.43 15.64
CA ASN A 79 7.46 -0.08 16.23
C ASN A 79 7.41 1.05 15.19
N ILE A 80 7.86 0.79 13.95
CA ILE A 80 7.84 1.76 12.86
C ILE A 80 6.47 1.71 12.19
N ASN A 81 5.70 2.80 12.23
CA ASN A 81 4.39 2.86 11.58
C ASN A 81 4.42 3.69 10.30
N VAL A 82 3.56 3.34 9.36
CA VAL A 82 3.34 4.11 8.13
C VAL A 82 2.78 5.50 8.47
N GLY A 83 3.39 6.54 7.92
CA GLY A 83 2.93 7.93 7.97
C GLY A 83 3.30 8.73 9.21
N ASP A 84 4.01 8.16 10.18
CA ASP A 84 4.46 8.89 11.38
C ASP A 84 5.90 9.43 11.28
N GLY A 85 6.58 9.17 10.15
CA GLY A 85 7.96 9.59 9.90
C GLY A 85 9.04 8.74 10.60
N SER A 86 8.66 7.72 11.38
CA SER A 86 9.59 6.85 12.10
C SER A 86 10.50 6.04 11.18
N ALA A 87 10.05 5.73 9.95
CA ALA A 87 10.85 5.02 8.95
C ALA A 87 12.11 5.81 8.53
N ALA A 88 11.96 7.09 8.20
CA ALA A 88 13.09 7.94 7.83
C ALA A 88 14.04 8.20 9.02
N ALA A 89 13.48 8.32 10.23
CA ALA A 89 14.27 8.43 11.46
C ALA A 89 15.08 7.16 11.73
N ALA A 90 14.49 5.97 11.54
CA ALA A 90 15.19 4.69 11.66
C ALA A 90 16.31 4.55 10.60
N GLY A 91 16.04 4.94 9.34
CA GLY A 91 17.05 5.01 8.28
C GLY A 91 18.22 5.95 8.61
N THR A 92 17.94 7.07 9.29
CA THR A 92 18.97 7.98 9.81
C THR A 92 19.79 7.33 10.92
N ALA A 93 19.12 6.64 11.85
CA ALA A 93 19.78 6.00 12.97
C ALA A 93 20.75 4.89 12.52
N ILE A 94 20.36 4.02 11.58
CA ILE A 94 21.26 2.96 11.08
C ILE A 94 22.43 3.53 10.26
N ARG A 95 22.20 4.61 9.49
CA ARG A 95 23.28 5.32 8.79
C ARG A 95 24.30 5.83 9.81
N ASP A 96 23.84 6.55 10.82
CA ASP A 96 24.72 7.17 11.81
C ASP A 96 25.45 6.12 12.65
N ASP A 97 24.77 5.02 13.00
CA ASP A 97 25.38 3.86 13.65
C ASP A 97 26.55 3.30 12.83
N PHE A 98 26.31 2.97 11.55
CA PHE A 98 27.34 2.40 10.67
C PHE A 98 28.51 3.37 10.42
N MET A 99 28.20 4.65 10.21
CA MET A 99 29.21 5.69 9.99
C MET A 99 30.14 5.83 11.19
N ASN A 100 29.60 5.77 12.41
CA ASN A 100 30.36 5.88 13.66
C ASN A 100 31.08 4.58 14.05
N TRP A 101 30.73 3.44 13.46
CA TRP A 101 31.31 2.15 13.84
C TRP A 101 32.77 1.99 13.42
N THR A 102 33.72 1.99 14.36
CA THR A 102 35.16 1.91 14.02
C THR A 102 35.77 0.62 14.56
N PRO A 103 35.43 -0.55 14.00
CA PRO A 103 35.85 -1.83 14.57
C PRO A 103 37.37 -2.00 14.64
N TRP A 104 38.12 -1.36 13.75
CA TRP A 104 39.58 -1.34 13.78
C TRP A 104 40.19 -0.58 14.96
N ALA A 105 39.41 0.25 15.65
CA ALA A 105 39.81 0.99 16.84
C ALA A 105 39.40 0.28 18.14
N GLU A 106 38.67 -0.83 18.05
CA GLU A 106 38.26 -1.64 19.20
C GLU A 106 39.43 -2.49 19.74
N THR A 107 39.28 -3.07 20.93
CA THR A 107 40.29 -3.92 21.56
C THR A 107 39.68 -5.26 21.97
N PRO A 108 40.02 -6.37 21.29
CA PRO A 108 40.90 -6.48 20.13
C PRO A 108 40.29 -5.87 18.84
N PRO A 109 41.11 -5.34 17.92
CA PRO A 109 40.61 -4.68 16.72
C PRO A 109 39.97 -5.68 15.75
N ASN A 110 38.90 -5.23 15.07
CA ASN A 110 38.14 -6.00 14.08
C ASN A 110 37.59 -7.32 14.61
N GLN A 111 37.30 -7.41 15.91
CA GLN A 111 36.60 -8.54 16.49
C GLN A 111 35.24 -8.11 17.01
N ILE A 112 34.24 -8.96 16.79
CA ILE A 112 32.90 -8.79 17.32
C ILE A 112 32.45 -10.02 18.07
N THR A 113 31.43 -9.81 18.91
CA THR A 113 30.66 -10.88 19.51
C THR A 113 29.26 -10.91 18.93
N ILE A 114 28.79 -12.11 18.62
CA ILE A 114 27.38 -12.36 18.34
C ILE A 114 26.72 -12.69 19.66
N GLU A 115 25.75 -11.87 20.05
CA GLU A 115 25.06 -11.98 21.32
C GLU A 115 24.24 -13.27 21.39
N ASN A 116 24.04 -13.79 22.60
CA ASN A 116 23.35 -15.06 22.85
C ASN A 116 23.92 -16.28 22.10
N PHE A 117 25.10 -16.15 21.47
CA PHE A 117 25.75 -17.21 20.70
C PHE A 117 27.28 -17.31 20.98
N PRO A 118 27.69 -17.70 22.20
CA PRO A 118 29.10 -17.73 22.59
C PRO A 118 29.95 -18.79 21.88
N GLN A 119 29.34 -19.81 21.25
CA GLN A 119 30.00 -20.99 20.69
C GLN A 119 31.04 -20.65 19.61
N CYS A 120 30.76 -19.60 18.82
CA CYS A 120 31.62 -19.14 17.74
C CYS A 120 32.20 -17.73 17.99
N ASN A 121 32.21 -17.24 19.22
CA ASN A 121 32.82 -15.96 19.54
C ASN A 121 34.32 -16.11 19.86
N PRO A 122 35.15 -15.11 19.50
CA PRO A 122 34.82 -13.92 18.71
C PRO A 122 34.82 -14.19 17.19
N TRP A 123 34.13 -13.33 16.44
CA TRP A 123 34.19 -13.30 14.97
C TRP A 123 35.11 -12.19 14.50
N THR A 124 35.79 -12.40 13.37
CA THR A 124 36.67 -11.41 12.75
C THR A 124 35.92 -10.65 11.66
N ILE A 125 35.98 -9.32 11.66
CA ILE A 125 35.43 -8.48 10.59
C ILE A 125 36.43 -8.42 9.44
N VAL A 126 35.97 -8.75 8.24
CA VAL A 126 36.75 -8.70 7.00
C VAL A 126 36.09 -7.76 6.00
N GLY A 127 36.85 -6.80 5.46
CA GLY A 127 36.38 -5.82 4.46
C GLY A 127 36.14 -4.41 4.99
N LEU A 128 36.06 -4.23 6.32
CA LEU A 128 35.88 -2.94 6.96
C LEU A 128 37.19 -2.44 7.58
N THR A 129 37.75 -1.34 7.05
CA THR A 129 39.07 -0.79 7.40
C THR A 129 39.00 0.74 7.56
N PRO A 130 40.04 1.40 8.13
CA PRO A 130 40.06 2.86 8.25
C PRO A 130 39.89 3.63 6.93
N THR A 131 40.17 3.00 5.78
CA THR A 131 40.07 3.61 4.45
C THR A 131 38.81 3.19 3.68
N THR A 132 37.93 2.39 4.28
CA THR A 132 36.69 1.96 3.63
C THR A 132 35.76 3.15 3.42
N ASP A 133 35.28 3.36 2.20
CA ASP A 133 34.21 4.32 1.91
C ASP A 133 32.87 3.77 2.40
N LYS A 134 32.55 4.08 3.66
CA LYS A 134 31.28 3.69 4.26
C LYS A 134 30.09 4.45 3.66
N VAL A 135 30.30 5.68 3.20
CA VAL A 135 29.24 6.54 2.69
C VAL A 135 28.68 5.94 1.40
N GLY A 136 29.57 5.51 0.50
CA GLY A 136 29.25 4.87 -0.77
C GLY A 136 29.00 3.37 -0.72
N MET A 137 29.06 2.73 0.45
CA MET A 137 28.83 1.29 0.58
C MET A 137 27.37 0.96 0.25
N PHE A 138 27.16 -0.04 -0.61
CA PHE A 138 25.84 -0.49 -1.00
C PHE A 138 25.29 -1.57 -0.07
N TRP A 139 23.98 -1.54 0.09
CA TRP A 139 23.18 -2.47 0.87
C TRP A 139 21.97 -2.89 0.04
N ALA A 140 21.59 -4.16 0.11
CA ALA A 140 20.40 -4.71 -0.52
C ALA A 140 19.21 -4.59 0.44
N PRO A 141 18.23 -3.71 0.15
CA PRO A 141 17.08 -3.56 1.02
C PRO A 141 16.03 -4.64 0.75
N GLN A 142 15.36 -5.07 1.82
CA GLN A 142 14.12 -5.84 1.80
C GLN A 142 13.11 -5.11 2.69
N ILE A 143 11.85 -4.98 2.27
CA ILE A 143 10.82 -4.22 3.00
C ILE A 143 9.67 -5.14 3.37
N THR A 144 9.32 -5.25 4.65
CA THR A 144 8.11 -5.93 5.11
C THR A 144 7.01 -4.92 5.41
N ALA A 145 5.85 -5.04 4.76
CA ALA A 145 4.71 -4.15 4.97
C ALA A 145 3.37 -4.86 4.68
N PRO A 146 2.26 -4.38 5.27
CA PRO A 146 0.93 -4.81 4.87
C PRO A 146 0.61 -4.31 3.46
N MET A 147 0.02 -5.16 2.63
CA MET A 147 -0.34 -4.79 1.27
C MET A 147 -1.63 -5.49 0.81
N PRO A 148 -2.68 -4.76 0.39
CA PRO A 148 -3.84 -5.41 -0.22
C PRO A 148 -3.46 -6.11 -1.52
N LEU A 149 -4.15 -7.22 -1.84
CA LEU A 149 -3.81 -8.08 -2.97
C LEU A 149 -3.89 -7.39 -4.33
N GLU A 150 -4.77 -6.41 -4.50
CA GLU A 150 -4.86 -5.60 -5.71
C GLU A 150 -3.66 -4.66 -5.90
N ALA A 151 -3.11 -4.11 -4.81
CA ALA A 151 -1.88 -3.33 -4.85
C ALA A 151 -0.68 -4.24 -5.16
N LEU A 152 -0.62 -5.41 -4.52
CA LEU A 152 0.38 -6.44 -4.84
C LEU A 152 0.33 -6.84 -6.32
N TYR A 153 -0.88 -7.02 -6.88
CA TYR A 153 -1.06 -7.31 -8.29
C TYR A 153 -0.55 -6.18 -9.18
N SER A 154 -0.84 -4.93 -8.84
CA SER A 154 -0.33 -3.75 -9.56
C SER A 154 1.20 -3.76 -9.60
N LEU A 155 1.87 -4.00 -8.47
CA LEU A 155 3.34 -4.08 -8.38
C LEU A 155 3.91 -5.25 -9.19
N MET A 156 3.28 -6.44 -9.14
CA MET A 156 3.68 -7.60 -9.93
C MET A 156 3.52 -7.37 -11.43
N LYS A 157 2.44 -6.69 -11.83
CA LYS A 157 2.18 -6.31 -13.21
C LYS A 157 3.23 -5.32 -13.71
N GLU A 158 3.51 -4.27 -12.94
CA GLU A 158 4.55 -3.29 -13.26
C GLU A 158 5.93 -3.96 -13.40
N ASN A 159 6.26 -4.89 -12.50
CA ASN A 159 7.49 -5.68 -12.56
C ASN A 159 7.65 -6.45 -13.88
N VAL A 160 6.58 -7.15 -14.30
CA VAL A 160 6.56 -7.97 -15.53
C VAL A 160 6.59 -7.11 -16.79
N GLN A 161 5.89 -5.97 -16.77
CA GLN A 161 5.77 -5.09 -17.92
C GLN A 161 7.08 -4.42 -18.34
N LYS A 162 8.18 -4.61 -17.59
CA LYS A 162 9.56 -4.17 -17.90
C LYS A 162 9.55 -2.99 -18.86
N THR A 163 9.36 -1.79 -18.31
CA THR A 163 9.46 -0.57 -19.12
C THR A 163 10.75 -0.67 -19.94
N ASN A 164 10.70 -0.36 -21.24
CA ASN A 164 11.88 -0.43 -22.14
C ASN A 164 13.02 0.51 -21.70
N THR A 165 12.81 1.27 -20.63
CA THR A 165 13.76 2.08 -19.91
C THR A 165 14.60 1.19 -18.99
N ASN A 166 15.89 1.51 -18.86
CA ASN A 166 16.74 0.81 -17.92
C ASN A 166 16.07 0.87 -16.53
N PRO A 167 15.77 -0.26 -15.87
CA PRO A 167 15.06 -0.32 -14.59
C PRO A 167 15.79 0.47 -13.49
N ASP A 168 17.09 0.69 -13.65
CA ASP A 168 17.91 1.49 -12.73
C ASP A 168 17.72 3.00 -12.92
N THR A 169 17.13 3.43 -14.04
CA THR A 169 16.98 4.83 -14.45
C THR A 169 15.54 5.29 -14.62
N ASP A 170 14.56 4.40 -14.55
CA ASP A 170 13.15 4.80 -14.67
C ASP A 170 12.67 5.45 -13.37
N PRO A 171 12.47 6.79 -13.35
CA PRO A 171 12.04 7.48 -12.13
C PRO A 171 10.60 7.14 -11.75
N ASN A 172 9.80 6.56 -12.66
CA ASN A 172 8.40 6.21 -12.43
C ASN A 172 8.24 4.81 -11.84
N ARG A 173 9.35 4.07 -11.71
CA ARG A 173 9.33 2.71 -11.19
C ARG A 173 9.04 2.70 -9.70
N ASN A 174 8.03 1.95 -9.28
CA ASN A 174 7.67 1.84 -7.87
C ASN A 174 8.82 1.22 -7.07
N ILE A 175 9.14 1.81 -5.91
CA ILE A 175 10.28 1.39 -5.09
C ILE A 175 10.13 -0.03 -4.51
N LEU A 176 8.92 -0.56 -4.43
CA LEU A 176 8.59 -1.88 -3.86
C LEU A 176 8.48 -2.99 -4.91
N ASN A 177 8.68 -2.70 -6.20
CA ASN A 177 8.42 -3.68 -7.25
C ASN A 177 9.63 -4.61 -7.56
N GLY A 178 10.56 -4.84 -6.62
CA GLY A 178 11.81 -5.59 -6.87
C GLY A 178 12.80 -4.81 -7.74
N ALA A 179 13.90 -5.38 -8.18
CA ALA A 179 14.78 -4.85 -9.23
C ALA A 179 14.99 -5.97 -10.26
N THR A 180 14.75 -5.67 -11.54
CA THR A 180 14.75 -6.68 -12.62
C THR A 180 16.16 -7.04 -13.10
N SER A 181 17.17 -6.26 -12.71
CA SER A 181 18.52 -6.29 -13.28
C SER A 181 19.52 -7.19 -12.56
N ILE A 182 19.26 -7.61 -11.32
CA ILE A 182 20.38 -7.98 -10.43
C ILE A 182 20.75 -9.45 -10.48
N THR A 183 19.84 -10.42 -10.49
CA THR A 183 20.12 -11.85 -10.78
C THR A 183 18.87 -12.67 -10.46
N THR A 184 18.53 -13.65 -11.31
CA THR A 184 17.71 -14.82 -10.94
C THR A 184 16.46 -14.56 -10.08
N GLY A 185 15.36 -14.01 -10.60
CA GLY A 185 14.23 -13.80 -9.66
C GLY A 185 12.89 -13.34 -10.17
N GLN A 186 12.64 -13.18 -11.47
CA GLN A 186 11.31 -12.71 -11.90
C GLN A 186 10.54 -13.81 -12.60
N ASN A 187 10.37 -14.92 -11.89
CA ASN A 187 9.49 -16.01 -12.31
C ASN A 187 8.01 -15.68 -12.09
N ILE A 188 7.66 -14.40 -12.14
CA ILE A 188 6.29 -13.94 -11.96
C ILE A 188 5.46 -14.44 -13.15
N GLN A 189 4.47 -15.25 -12.82
CA GLN A 189 3.50 -15.79 -13.77
C GLN A 189 2.27 -14.89 -13.72
N LEU A 190 2.35 -13.75 -14.42
CA LEU A 190 1.30 -12.73 -14.37
C LEU A 190 -0.02 -13.27 -14.91
N VAL A 191 -0.98 -13.52 -14.02
CA VAL A 191 -2.33 -13.96 -14.37
C VAL A 191 -3.17 -12.75 -14.73
N THR A 192 -3.71 -12.73 -15.95
CA THR A 192 -4.63 -11.69 -16.42
C THR A 192 -6.05 -12.21 -16.49
N LYS A 193 -7.04 -11.32 -16.70
CA LYS A 193 -8.44 -11.72 -16.90
C LYS A 193 -8.63 -12.69 -18.07
N ASP A 194 -7.74 -12.63 -19.06
CA ASP A 194 -7.80 -13.48 -20.24
C ASP A 194 -7.51 -14.96 -19.93
N TYR A 195 -6.92 -15.28 -18.77
CA TYR A 195 -6.73 -16.67 -18.35
C TYR A 195 -8.07 -17.35 -18.02
N PHE A 196 -9.10 -16.56 -17.72
CA PHE A 196 -10.41 -17.06 -17.28
C PHE A 196 -11.40 -17.22 -18.44
N VAL A 197 -10.98 -17.04 -19.69
CA VAL A 197 -11.86 -17.17 -20.87
C VAL A 197 -12.18 -18.61 -21.26
N SER A 198 -11.43 -19.58 -20.71
CA SER A 198 -11.64 -21.00 -20.96
C SER A 198 -13.04 -21.44 -20.49
N PRO A 199 -13.90 -21.99 -21.37
CA PRO A 199 -15.22 -22.49 -20.99
C PRO A 199 -15.16 -23.57 -19.90
N SER A 200 -14.06 -24.32 -19.84
CA SER A 200 -13.83 -25.38 -18.84
C SER A 200 -13.75 -24.86 -17.40
N LEU A 201 -13.47 -23.56 -17.21
CA LEU A 201 -13.47 -22.94 -15.89
C LEU A 201 -14.88 -22.60 -15.40
N ASN A 202 -15.85 -22.44 -16.30
CA ASN A 202 -17.20 -21.94 -15.97
C ASN A 202 -17.19 -20.63 -15.14
N ILE A 203 -16.14 -19.82 -15.29
CA ILE A 203 -15.96 -18.53 -14.62
C ILE A 203 -16.28 -17.42 -15.61
N ASN A 204 -17.00 -16.40 -15.17
CA ASN A 204 -17.20 -15.19 -15.97
C ASN A 204 -15.98 -14.26 -15.81
N PRO A 205 -15.18 -13.99 -16.86
CA PRO A 205 -13.99 -13.13 -16.75
C PRO A 205 -14.30 -11.72 -16.21
N SER A 206 -15.52 -11.21 -16.44
CA SER A 206 -15.93 -9.89 -15.98
C SER A 206 -16.15 -9.79 -14.46
N THR A 207 -16.27 -10.92 -13.76
CA THR A 207 -16.34 -10.94 -12.29
C THR A 207 -14.98 -11.05 -11.62
N ILE A 208 -13.91 -11.22 -12.41
CA ILE A 208 -12.55 -11.32 -11.90
C ILE A 208 -12.02 -9.94 -11.55
N THR A 209 -11.80 -9.75 -10.26
CA THR A 209 -11.25 -8.54 -9.64
C THR A 209 -9.73 -8.66 -9.46
N ASP A 210 -9.06 -7.52 -9.27
CA ASP A 210 -7.60 -7.47 -9.26
C ASP A 210 -6.97 -8.17 -8.05
N ASP A 211 -7.69 -8.30 -6.94
CA ASP A 211 -7.26 -9.11 -5.80
C ASP A 211 -7.26 -10.62 -6.09
N ILE A 212 -8.21 -11.11 -6.90
CA ILE A 212 -8.18 -12.49 -7.42
C ILE A 212 -6.97 -12.67 -8.33
N LEU A 213 -6.71 -11.71 -9.22
CA LEU A 213 -5.54 -11.76 -10.11
C LEU A 213 -4.23 -11.71 -9.32
N GLY A 214 -4.16 -10.91 -8.25
CA GLY A 214 -3.03 -10.86 -7.32
C GLY A 214 -2.77 -12.19 -6.65
N PHE A 215 -3.81 -12.78 -6.05
CA PHE A 215 -3.70 -14.11 -5.43
C PHE A 215 -3.28 -15.19 -6.45
N CYS A 216 -3.93 -15.26 -7.61
CA CYS A 216 -3.61 -16.24 -8.63
C CYS A 216 -2.19 -16.06 -9.19
N THR A 217 -1.76 -14.82 -9.40
CA THR A 217 -0.39 -14.51 -9.83
C THR A 217 0.62 -14.98 -8.79
N LEU A 218 0.39 -14.69 -7.51
CA LEU A 218 1.28 -15.10 -6.42
C LEU A 218 1.43 -16.63 -6.34
N VAL A 219 0.32 -17.34 -6.25
CA VAL A 219 0.31 -18.81 -6.13
C VAL A 219 0.90 -19.47 -7.38
N LEU A 220 0.50 -19.02 -8.58
CA LEU A 220 1.01 -19.62 -9.83
C LEU A 220 2.52 -19.37 -10.01
N SER A 221 3.02 -18.24 -9.53
CA SER A 221 4.45 -17.91 -9.60
C SER A 221 5.29 -18.86 -8.75
N TYR A 222 4.92 -19.09 -7.49
CA TYR A 222 5.58 -20.11 -6.67
C TYR A 222 5.38 -21.51 -7.24
N ALA A 223 4.16 -21.87 -7.65
CA ALA A 223 3.86 -23.19 -8.18
C ALA A 223 4.72 -23.55 -9.40
N LYS A 224 4.85 -22.66 -10.39
CA LYS A 224 5.71 -22.89 -11.56
C LYS A 224 7.20 -22.77 -11.24
N ALA A 225 7.59 -21.99 -10.23
CA ALA A 225 8.98 -21.89 -9.81
C ALA A 225 9.54 -23.21 -9.25
N ALA A 226 8.69 -24.16 -8.83
CA ALA A 226 9.10 -25.52 -8.48
C ALA A 226 9.68 -26.33 -9.66
N ASN A 227 9.46 -25.89 -10.91
CA ASN A 227 10.10 -26.49 -12.09
C ASN A 227 11.55 -26.01 -12.28
N LEU A 228 11.98 -24.97 -11.57
CA LEU A 228 13.33 -24.45 -11.65
C LEU A 228 14.26 -25.28 -10.77
N GLU A 229 15.50 -25.40 -11.20
CA GLU A 229 16.55 -25.99 -10.37
C GLU A 229 16.65 -25.20 -9.05
N GLN A 230 16.63 -25.93 -7.94
CA GLN A 230 16.81 -25.37 -6.61
C GLN A 230 18.27 -25.59 -6.24
N ASP A 231 19.01 -24.48 -6.17
CA ASP A 231 20.37 -24.54 -5.63
C ASP A 231 20.33 -25.11 -4.21
N PRO A 232 21.36 -25.85 -3.78
CA PRO A 232 21.46 -26.33 -2.42
C PRO A 232 21.26 -25.19 -1.44
N ASP A 233 20.44 -25.47 -0.43
CA ASP A 233 20.12 -24.56 0.67
C ASP A 233 19.44 -23.22 0.31
N VAL A 234 19.12 -22.96 -0.97
CA VAL A 234 18.41 -21.75 -1.35
C VAL A 234 16.91 -21.95 -1.15
N SER A 235 16.32 -21.20 -0.21
CA SER A 235 14.87 -21.22 0.02
C SER A 235 14.08 -20.77 -1.24
N PRO A 236 12.86 -21.30 -1.48
CA PRO A 236 11.97 -20.83 -2.54
C PRO A 236 11.71 -19.32 -2.52
N LYS A 237 11.95 -18.63 -1.40
CA LYS A 237 11.83 -17.17 -1.28
C LYS A 237 12.64 -16.37 -2.31
N HIS A 238 13.70 -16.95 -2.86
CA HIS A 238 14.54 -16.30 -3.86
C HIS A 238 13.98 -16.42 -5.29
N LYS A 239 12.84 -17.08 -5.48
CA LYS A 239 12.29 -17.30 -6.83
C LYS A 239 11.46 -16.13 -7.34
N ILE A 240 10.91 -15.31 -6.44
CA ILE A 240 10.15 -14.10 -6.75
C ILE A 240 10.40 -13.00 -5.70
N PRO A 241 10.34 -11.71 -6.08
CA PRO A 241 10.60 -10.59 -5.16
C PRO A 241 9.42 -10.28 -4.22
N PHE A 242 8.27 -10.94 -4.40
CA PHE A 242 7.07 -10.72 -3.61
C PHE A 242 6.87 -11.91 -2.66
N MET A 243 7.41 -11.81 -1.45
CA MET A 243 7.37 -12.90 -0.50
C MET A 243 6.23 -12.72 0.51
N PRO A 244 5.28 -13.66 0.60
CA PRO A 244 4.23 -13.59 1.61
C PRO A 244 4.80 -13.93 2.99
N ARG A 245 4.66 -12.99 3.93
CA ARG A 245 4.99 -13.20 5.34
C ARG A 245 3.80 -13.75 6.11
N THR A 246 2.60 -13.39 5.67
CA THR A 246 1.35 -14.07 6.03
C THR A 246 1.22 -15.38 5.28
N GLU A 247 0.74 -16.44 5.93
CA GLU A 247 0.56 -17.76 5.31
C GLU A 247 -0.61 -17.79 4.30
N PHE A 248 -0.56 -18.74 3.35
CA PHE A 248 -1.43 -18.71 2.16
C PHE A 248 -2.91 -18.98 2.45
N ASN A 249 -3.28 -19.70 3.52
CA ASN A 249 -4.68 -19.95 3.90
C ASN A 249 -5.36 -18.63 4.28
N THR A 250 -4.69 -17.79 5.08
CA THR A 250 -5.14 -16.45 5.47
C THR A 250 -5.23 -15.52 4.26
N ILE A 251 -4.27 -15.59 3.33
CA ILE A 251 -4.34 -14.82 2.08
C ILE A 251 -5.55 -15.26 1.25
N TYR A 252 -5.74 -16.57 1.06
CA TYR A 252 -6.87 -17.13 0.30
C TYR A 252 -8.22 -16.76 0.90
N ALA A 253 -8.33 -16.71 2.23
CA ALA A 253 -9.57 -16.30 2.91
C ALA A 253 -10.09 -14.92 2.46
N GLN A 254 -9.22 -14.01 2.00
CA GLN A 254 -9.64 -12.70 1.49
C GLN A 254 -10.36 -12.74 0.14
N VAL A 255 -10.09 -13.78 -0.66
CA VAL A 255 -10.62 -13.94 -2.03
C VAL A 255 -11.56 -15.14 -2.16
N ARG A 256 -11.60 -16.03 -1.17
CA ARG A 256 -12.36 -17.29 -1.16
C ARG A 256 -13.82 -17.12 -1.58
N SER A 257 -14.55 -16.17 -1.00
CA SER A 257 -15.96 -15.95 -1.33
C SER A 257 -16.19 -15.55 -2.80
N LYS A 258 -15.17 -14.98 -3.45
CA LYS A 258 -15.19 -14.60 -4.87
C LYS A 258 -14.99 -15.80 -5.79
N PHE A 259 -14.28 -16.81 -5.31
CA PHE A 259 -14.16 -18.10 -5.97
C PHE A 259 -15.44 -18.93 -5.81
N GLU A 260 -16.00 -19.02 -4.59
CA GLU A 260 -17.16 -19.87 -4.27
C GLU A 260 -18.42 -19.54 -5.09
N ILE A 261 -18.66 -18.27 -5.43
CA ILE A 261 -19.80 -17.85 -6.27
C ILE A 261 -19.72 -18.43 -7.69
N THR A 262 -18.53 -18.85 -8.13
CA THR A 262 -18.28 -19.32 -9.50
C THR A 262 -18.06 -20.83 -9.63
N LEU A 263 -17.92 -21.59 -8.53
CA LEU A 263 -17.26 -22.90 -8.54
C LEU A 263 -18.06 -24.06 -7.96
N PHE A 264 -19.38 -24.13 -8.13
CA PHE A 264 -20.18 -25.21 -7.53
C PHE A 264 -19.67 -26.64 -7.83
N ASP A 265 -18.83 -26.85 -8.86
CA ASP A 265 -18.29 -28.17 -9.22
C ASP A 265 -16.74 -28.27 -9.37
N LEU A 266 -15.97 -27.18 -9.28
CA LEU A 266 -14.51 -27.19 -9.54
C LEU A 266 -13.68 -27.01 -8.27
N GLN A 267 -12.67 -27.84 -8.09
CA GLN A 267 -11.70 -27.65 -7.01
C GLN A 267 -10.73 -26.52 -7.37
N VAL A 268 -10.21 -25.81 -6.36
CA VAL A 268 -9.23 -24.72 -6.57
C VAL A 268 -8.03 -25.18 -7.39
N PHE A 269 -7.56 -26.42 -7.19
CA PHE A 269 -6.48 -26.97 -8.01
C PHE A 269 -6.84 -27.07 -9.49
N ASP A 270 -8.07 -27.45 -9.85
CA ASP A 270 -8.48 -27.59 -11.25
C ASP A 270 -8.40 -26.24 -11.98
N ILE A 271 -8.72 -25.14 -11.26
CA ILE A 271 -8.54 -23.78 -11.76
C ILE A 271 -7.06 -23.54 -12.03
N PHE A 272 -6.19 -23.71 -11.04
CA PHE A 272 -4.76 -23.47 -11.20
C PHE A 272 -4.10 -24.36 -12.26
N ASN A 273 -4.58 -25.60 -12.43
CA ASN A 273 -4.12 -26.50 -13.46
C ASN A 273 -4.45 -26.00 -14.88
N ILE A 274 -5.60 -25.33 -15.05
CA ILE A 274 -5.94 -24.62 -16.29
C ILE A 274 -5.15 -23.31 -16.41
N LEU A 275 -5.04 -22.52 -15.34
CA LEU A 275 -4.28 -21.26 -15.35
C LEU A 275 -2.80 -21.51 -15.71
N ALA A 276 -2.22 -22.63 -15.27
CA ALA A 276 -0.86 -23.03 -15.59
C ALA A 276 -0.62 -23.27 -17.08
N CYS A 277 -1.68 -23.46 -17.88
CA CYS A 277 -1.59 -23.58 -19.33
C CYS A 277 -1.24 -22.31 -20.07
N TYR A 278 -1.26 -21.19 -19.37
CA TYR A 278 -1.02 -19.89 -19.98
C TYR A 278 0.28 -19.29 -19.46
N LYS A 279 0.84 -18.40 -20.28
CA LYS A 279 1.91 -17.48 -19.88
C LYS A 279 1.68 -16.12 -20.53
N THR A 280 2.10 -15.09 -19.82
CA THR A 280 2.00 -13.69 -20.23
C THR A 280 3.41 -13.17 -20.53
N ASP A 281 3.60 -12.58 -21.69
CA ASP A 281 4.87 -11.93 -22.01
C ASP A 281 4.96 -10.49 -21.45
N SER A 282 6.09 -9.82 -21.67
CA SER A 282 6.30 -8.44 -21.21
C SER A 282 5.36 -7.42 -21.89
N ASN A 283 4.77 -7.76 -23.03
CA ASN A 283 3.77 -6.93 -23.71
C ASN A 283 2.34 -7.25 -23.24
N LEU A 284 2.21 -8.05 -22.17
CA LEU A 284 0.95 -8.57 -21.66
C LEU A 284 0.19 -9.46 -22.65
N GLN A 285 0.88 -10.04 -23.64
CA GLN A 285 0.25 -10.96 -24.59
C GLN A 285 0.17 -12.37 -24.00
N LEU A 286 -1.03 -12.93 -24.07
CA LEU A 286 -1.33 -14.28 -23.62
C LEU A 286 -0.91 -15.32 -24.66
N SER A 287 -0.23 -16.37 -24.23
CA SER A 287 0.09 -17.54 -25.06
C SER A 287 -0.11 -18.84 -24.28
N ILE A 288 -0.23 -19.97 -25.00
CA ILE A 288 -0.18 -21.30 -24.36
C ILE A 288 1.24 -21.59 -23.92
N ASP A 289 1.37 -22.02 -22.68
CA ASP A 289 2.59 -22.55 -22.12
C ASP A 289 2.71 -24.05 -22.45
N SER A 290 3.44 -24.34 -23.52
CA SER A 290 3.62 -25.69 -24.06
C SER A 290 4.31 -26.65 -23.10
N ASP A 291 4.98 -26.13 -22.06
CA ASP A 291 5.61 -26.97 -21.04
C ASP A 291 4.59 -27.67 -20.16
N TYR A 292 3.42 -27.07 -19.97
CA TYR A 292 2.38 -27.59 -19.09
C TYR A 292 1.18 -28.12 -19.85
N CYS A 293 0.90 -27.58 -21.05
CA CYS A 293 -0.38 -27.81 -21.71
C CYS A 293 -0.29 -27.93 -23.24
N THR A 294 -1.37 -28.48 -23.80
CA THR A 294 -1.64 -28.48 -25.25
C THR A 294 -2.95 -27.74 -25.53
N GLY A 295 -3.45 -27.76 -26.77
CA GLY A 295 -4.72 -27.15 -27.14
C GLY A 295 -4.57 -25.70 -27.65
N SER A 296 -5.62 -24.90 -27.45
CA SER A 296 -5.70 -23.50 -27.91
C SER A 296 -5.96 -22.56 -26.74
N LEU A 297 -5.76 -21.25 -26.94
CA LEU A 297 -6.06 -20.23 -25.92
C LEU A 297 -7.50 -20.32 -25.37
N SER A 298 -8.47 -20.62 -26.24
CA SER A 298 -9.89 -20.77 -25.88
C SER A 298 -10.25 -22.13 -25.28
N ASN A 299 -9.40 -23.14 -25.43
CA ASN A 299 -9.64 -24.49 -24.93
C ASN A 299 -8.29 -25.15 -24.59
N PRO A 300 -7.64 -24.69 -23.51
CA PRO A 300 -6.39 -25.27 -23.06
C PRO A 300 -6.65 -26.69 -22.56
N VAL A 301 -5.69 -27.59 -22.79
CA VAL A 301 -5.72 -28.97 -22.31
C VAL A 301 -4.55 -29.17 -21.34
N PRO A 302 -4.82 -29.17 -20.02
CA PRO A 302 -3.79 -29.42 -19.01
C PRO A 302 -3.09 -30.76 -19.19
N GLY A 303 -1.76 -30.74 -19.15
CA GLY A 303 -0.95 -31.95 -19.02
C GLY A 303 -0.82 -32.42 -17.57
N THR A 304 0.09 -33.36 -17.33
CA THR A 304 0.36 -33.89 -15.98
C THR A 304 1.52 -33.20 -15.27
N LYS A 305 2.32 -32.38 -15.99
CA LYS A 305 3.55 -31.79 -15.46
C LYS A 305 3.30 -30.88 -14.27
N PHE A 306 2.32 -29.97 -14.36
CA PHE A 306 2.02 -29.01 -13.30
C PHE A 306 1.64 -29.71 -11.97
N ALA A 307 0.75 -30.70 -12.05
CA ALA A 307 0.36 -31.51 -10.89
C ALA A 307 1.54 -32.30 -10.26
N GLY A 308 2.54 -32.64 -11.08
CA GLY A 308 3.73 -33.38 -10.65
C GLY A 308 4.86 -32.51 -10.12
N LEU A 309 4.73 -31.18 -10.16
CA LEU A 309 5.76 -30.30 -9.60
C LEU A 309 5.82 -30.44 -8.08
N GLN A 310 7.03 -30.33 -7.53
CA GLN A 310 7.27 -30.37 -6.09
C GLN A 310 8.50 -29.55 -5.74
N TYR A 311 8.49 -28.97 -4.54
CA TYR A 311 9.71 -28.55 -3.87
C TYR A 311 10.26 -29.69 -3.04
N THR A 312 11.58 -29.79 -2.99
CA THR A 312 12.31 -30.78 -2.17
C THR A 312 13.40 -30.05 -1.43
N TYR A 313 13.50 -30.28 -0.12
CA TYR A 313 14.56 -29.70 0.67
C TYR A 313 15.91 -30.17 0.13
N SER A 314 16.76 -29.21 -0.26
CA SER A 314 18.07 -29.45 -0.86
C SER A 314 19.21 -28.94 0.01
N GLY A 315 18.94 -28.58 1.28
CA GLY A 315 19.95 -28.02 2.16
C GLY A 315 20.97 -29.05 2.68
N GLN A 316 22.17 -28.57 2.96
CA GLN A 316 23.27 -29.24 3.65
C GLN A 316 23.02 -29.40 5.15
N GLY A 317 22.11 -28.61 5.73
CA GLY A 317 21.68 -28.75 7.12
C GLY A 317 20.91 -30.05 7.38
N THR A 318 20.74 -30.41 8.66
CA THR A 318 19.82 -31.49 9.04
C THR A 318 18.41 -30.92 9.11
N PRO A 319 17.50 -31.25 8.16
CA PRO A 319 16.14 -30.71 8.20
C PRO A 319 15.42 -31.20 9.45
N ASN A 320 14.54 -30.36 10.00
CA ASN A 320 13.74 -30.76 11.14
C ASN A 320 12.73 -31.84 10.70
N PRO A 321 12.77 -33.07 11.26
CA PRO A 321 11.89 -34.16 10.84
C PRO A 321 10.40 -33.89 11.11
N ALA A 322 10.06 -32.86 11.92
CA ALA A 322 8.68 -32.43 12.12
C ALA A 322 8.12 -31.60 10.96
N ASN A 323 8.97 -31.06 10.09
CA ASN A 323 8.56 -30.27 8.93
C ASN A 323 8.54 -31.16 7.67
N PRO A 324 7.63 -30.91 6.72
CA PRO A 324 7.64 -31.63 5.45
C PRO A 324 8.93 -31.31 4.68
N GLN A 325 9.66 -32.34 4.25
CA GLN A 325 10.88 -32.18 3.44
C GLN A 325 10.59 -32.09 1.94
N THR A 326 9.35 -32.35 1.55
CA THR A 326 8.85 -32.24 0.19
C THR A 326 7.45 -31.67 0.24
N VAL A 327 7.10 -30.82 -0.72
CA VAL A 327 5.74 -30.33 -0.90
C VAL A 327 5.37 -30.39 -2.36
N ASN A 328 4.36 -31.21 -2.67
CA ASN A 328 3.80 -31.30 -4.01
C ASN A 328 2.86 -30.10 -4.25
N ILE A 329 2.94 -29.51 -5.45
CA ILE A 329 2.19 -28.30 -5.80
C ILE A 329 0.67 -28.53 -5.79
N LYS A 330 0.21 -29.71 -6.24
CA LYS A 330 -1.21 -30.04 -6.20
C LYS A 330 -1.71 -30.12 -4.76
N ASP A 331 -1.00 -30.87 -3.92
CA ASP A 331 -1.38 -31.05 -2.51
C ASP A 331 -1.39 -29.70 -1.77
N TRP A 332 -0.40 -28.85 -2.01
CA TRP A 332 -0.35 -27.50 -1.45
C TRP A 332 -1.52 -26.61 -1.87
N ILE A 333 -1.84 -26.54 -3.16
CA ILE A 333 -2.96 -25.71 -3.64
C ILE A 333 -4.30 -26.25 -3.10
N GLN A 334 -4.44 -27.57 -2.97
CA GLN A 334 -5.62 -28.18 -2.36
C GLN A 334 -5.70 -27.89 -0.86
N ASP A 335 -4.58 -27.88 -0.13
CA ASP A 335 -4.49 -27.52 1.28
C ASP A 335 -4.97 -26.08 1.53
N ILE A 336 -4.54 -25.13 0.69
CA ILE A 336 -4.98 -23.73 0.75
C ILE A 336 -6.51 -23.61 0.67
N ALA A 337 -7.12 -24.41 -0.22
CA ALA A 337 -8.56 -24.38 -0.45
C ALA A 337 -9.38 -24.89 0.75
N THR A 338 -8.79 -25.66 1.66
CA THR A 338 -9.50 -26.16 2.83
C THR A 338 -9.87 -25.04 3.80
N GLY A 339 -9.11 -23.93 3.78
CA GLY A 339 -9.28 -22.83 4.72
C GLY A 339 -9.04 -23.24 6.17
N ASN A 340 -8.21 -24.27 6.40
CA ASN A 340 -7.81 -24.67 7.74
C ASN A 340 -7.00 -23.54 8.41
N SER A 341 -7.16 -23.38 9.72
CA SER A 341 -6.36 -22.46 10.53
C SER A 341 -4.94 -22.96 10.77
N ALA A 342 -4.64 -24.22 10.42
CA ALA A 342 -3.28 -24.72 10.38
C ALA A 342 -2.43 -23.95 9.36
N LEU A 343 -1.12 -23.93 9.59
CA LEU A 343 -0.14 -23.39 8.65
C LEU A 343 -0.19 -24.20 7.35
N ASP A 344 -0.22 -23.51 6.20
CA ASP A 344 -0.24 -24.18 4.89
C ASP A 344 1.03 -25.03 4.65
N LEU A 345 0.89 -26.06 3.80
CA LEU A 345 1.99 -27.01 3.52
C LEU A 345 3.29 -26.35 3.04
N PHE A 346 3.23 -25.25 2.30
CA PHE A 346 4.41 -24.59 1.76
C PHE A 346 5.11 -23.73 2.82
N SER A 347 4.34 -23.00 3.62
CA SER A 347 4.88 -22.29 4.80
C SER A 347 5.46 -23.28 5.82
N ALA A 348 4.86 -24.46 6.00
CA ALA A 348 5.43 -25.51 6.85
C ALA A 348 6.73 -26.11 6.28
N PHE A 349 6.83 -26.25 4.95
CA PHE A 349 8.03 -26.70 4.26
C PHE A 349 9.19 -25.70 4.41
N ASP A 350 8.92 -24.40 4.27
CA ASP A 350 9.93 -23.34 4.34
C ASP A 350 10.58 -23.21 5.73
N LYS A 351 9.95 -23.77 6.78
CA LYS A 351 10.56 -23.90 8.11
C LYS A 351 11.84 -24.75 8.13
N ASN A 352 12.12 -25.54 7.09
CA ASN A 352 13.40 -26.24 6.96
C ASN A 352 14.55 -25.32 6.54
N TYR A 353 14.25 -24.12 6.03
CA TYR A 353 15.24 -23.12 5.69
C TYR A 353 15.30 -22.08 6.81
N ASP A 354 14.45 -21.05 6.75
CA ASP A 354 14.47 -19.95 7.71
C ASP A 354 13.07 -19.44 8.09
N SER A 355 12.01 -20.14 7.66
CA SER A 355 10.62 -19.77 7.93
C SER A 355 10.27 -18.36 7.45
N SER A 356 10.83 -17.94 6.32
CA SER A 356 10.57 -16.63 5.73
C SER A 356 9.19 -16.58 5.05
N ILE A 357 8.79 -17.64 4.35
CA ILE A 357 7.48 -17.76 3.70
C ILE A 357 6.44 -18.17 4.75
N GLY A 358 5.42 -17.33 4.94
CA GLY A 358 4.38 -17.56 5.95
C GLY A 358 4.91 -17.54 7.40
N GLY A 359 6.10 -16.98 7.62
CA GLY A 359 6.78 -16.95 8.92
C GLY A 359 6.02 -16.22 10.03
N LEU A 360 5.12 -15.31 9.65
CA LEU A 360 4.26 -14.57 10.57
C LEU A 360 2.89 -15.26 10.77
N ASN A 361 2.73 -16.48 10.26
CA ASN A 361 1.49 -17.26 10.33
C ASN A 361 0.30 -16.42 9.79
N GLN A 362 -0.81 -16.36 10.54
CA GLN A 362 -2.04 -15.65 10.16
C GLN A 362 -1.97 -14.13 10.44
N ALA A 363 -0.80 -13.58 10.74
CA ALA A 363 -0.68 -12.15 11.02
C ALA A 363 -1.20 -11.32 9.84
N THR A 364 -1.94 -10.26 10.18
CA THR A 364 -2.41 -9.23 9.27
C THR A 364 -2.28 -7.88 9.98
N GLU A 365 -2.23 -6.81 9.22
CA GLU A 365 -2.29 -5.45 9.77
C GLU A 365 -3.32 -4.61 9.02
N LYS A 366 -3.79 -3.56 9.66
CA LYS A 366 -4.67 -2.59 9.03
C LYS A 366 -3.88 -1.74 8.04
N MET A 367 -4.49 -1.41 6.92
CA MET A 367 -3.95 -0.42 6.00
C MET A 367 -3.87 0.97 6.66
N PHE A 368 -2.95 1.80 6.18
CA PHE A 368 -2.80 3.19 6.61
C PHE A 368 -4.11 3.95 6.44
N SER A 369 -4.53 4.67 7.48
CA SER A 369 -5.79 5.43 7.51
C SER A 369 -7.05 4.60 7.19
N SER A 370 -7.03 3.30 7.44
CA SER A 370 -8.15 2.38 7.19
C SER A 370 -8.27 1.32 8.29
N GLN A 371 -9.45 0.70 8.41
CA GLN A 371 -9.66 -0.44 9.31
C GLN A 371 -9.56 -1.79 8.57
N ARG A 372 -9.36 -1.77 7.26
CA ARG A 372 -9.22 -2.98 6.46
C ARG A 372 -7.90 -3.68 6.80
N ALA A 373 -8.00 -4.90 7.32
CA ALA A 373 -6.85 -5.77 7.54
C ALA A 373 -6.41 -6.43 6.23
N VAL A 374 -5.11 -6.48 5.98
CA VAL A 374 -4.49 -7.05 4.78
C VAL A 374 -3.28 -7.91 5.16
N PRO A 375 -2.82 -8.82 4.29
CA PRO A 375 -1.66 -9.65 4.57
C PRO A 375 -0.37 -8.82 4.55
N LEU A 376 0.67 -9.35 5.20
CA LEU A 376 2.03 -8.81 5.16
C LEU A 376 2.84 -9.49 4.06
N PHE A 377 3.61 -8.67 3.35
CA PHE A 377 4.54 -9.10 2.31
C PHE A 377 5.90 -8.48 2.56
N GLU A 378 6.94 -9.24 2.26
CA GLU A 378 8.31 -8.76 2.16
C GLU A 378 8.65 -8.58 0.68
N PHE A 379 9.03 -7.36 0.31
CA PHE A 379 9.45 -6.93 -1.01
C PHE A 379 10.97 -7.03 -1.09
N ARG A 380 11.46 -7.91 -1.95
CA ARG A 380 12.85 -8.34 -2.04
C ARG A 380 13.46 -7.94 -3.36
N ASP A 381 14.77 -8.18 -3.48
CA ASP A 381 15.59 -7.83 -4.65
C ASP A 381 15.47 -6.36 -5.03
N LEU A 382 15.22 -5.46 -4.07
CA LEU A 382 15.07 -4.03 -4.33
C LEU A 382 16.40 -3.43 -4.80
N LYS A 383 16.34 -2.26 -5.44
CA LYS A 383 17.54 -1.56 -5.90
C LYS A 383 18.48 -1.30 -4.71
N PRO A 384 19.76 -1.73 -4.78
CA PRO A 384 20.71 -1.47 -3.71
C PRO A 384 20.82 0.02 -3.43
N VAL A 385 20.91 0.36 -2.14
CA VAL A 385 21.03 1.72 -1.67
C VAL A 385 22.38 1.94 -1.00
N GLN A 386 22.94 3.11 -1.21
CA GLN A 386 24.14 3.51 -0.48
C GLN A 386 23.77 3.86 0.96
N THR A 387 24.71 3.67 1.90
CA THR A 387 24.54 4.08 3.32
C THR A 387 24.02 5.50 3.45
N SER A 388 24.54 6.44 2.65
CA SER A 388 24.10 7.84 2.64
C SER A 388 22.62 8.03 2.29
N GLY A 389 22.05 7.11 1.52
CA GLY A 389 20.68 7.14 1.02
C GLY A 389 19.65 6.48 1.92
N PHE A 390 20.03 5.82 3.01
CA PHE A 390 19.08 5.12 3.90
C PHE A 390 17.89 5.98 4.35
N PRO A 391 18.06 7.24 4.82
CA PRO A 391 16.93 8.05 5.28
C PRO A 391 15.94 8.35 4.15
N THR A 392 16.46 8.76 2.99
CA THR A 392 15.64 9.10 1.82
C THR A 392 14.92 7.87 1.28
N PHE A 393 15.60 6.73 1.22
CA PHE A 393 14.99 5.47 0.79
C PHE A 393 13.82 5.09 1.71
N MET A 394 14.01 5.07 3.03
CA MET A 394 12.94 4.73 3.97
C MET A 394 11.79 5.74 3.95
N SER A 395 12.08 7.03 3.75
CA SER A 395 11.04 8.05 3.55
C SER A 395 10.20 7.78 2.29
N ASN A 396 10.83 7.35 1.20
CA ASN A 396 10.14 7.04 -0.06
C ASN A 396 9.33 5.75 0.04
N VAL A 397 9.81 4.75 0.77
CA VAL A 397 9.07 3.52 1.10
C VAL A 397 7.78 3.88 1.85
N ASP A 398 7.89 4.67 2.92
CA ASP A 398 6.73 5.11 3.71
C ASP A 398 5.70 5.84 2.84
N ALA A 399 6.13 6.84 2.07
CA ALA A 399 5.25 7.57 1.16
C ALA A 399 4.59 6.65 0.11
N THR A 400 5.32 5.68 -0.43
CA THR A 400 4.80 4.73 -1.42
C THR A 400 3.71 3.84 -0.83
N ILE A 401 3.90 3.34 0.40
CA ILE A 401 2.90 2.52 1.09
C ILE A 401 1.65 3.35 1.36
N GLN A 402 1.78 4.62 1.76
CA GLN A 402 0.64 5.52 1.94
C GLN A 402 -0.15 5.69 0.64
N VAL A 403 0.53 5.95 -0.49
CA VAL A 403 -0.11 6.11 -1.80
C VAL A 403 -0.86 4.85 -2.21
N LEU A 404 -0.22 3.67 -2.13
CA LEU A 404 -0.86 2.40 -2.46
C LEU A 404 -2.06 2.12 -1.54
N HIS A 405 -1.95 2.43 -0.25
CA HIS A 405 -3.06 2.26 0.69
C HIS A 405 -4.24 3.20 0.40
N GLN A 406 -3.98 4.43 -0.05
CA GLN A 406 -5.01 5.37 -0.45
C GLN A 406 -5.68 4.95 -1.77
N GLU A 407 -4.89 4.55 -2.77
CA GLU A 407 -5.37 4.11 -4.08
C GLU A 407 -6.25 2.85 -3.97
N PHE A 408 -5.84 1.90 -3.14
CA PHE A 408 -6.53 0.62 -2.95
C PHE A 408 -7.30 0.52 -1.62
N ALA A 409 -7.73 1.67 -1.08
CA ALA A 409 -8.44 1.72 0.20
C ALA A 409 -9.75 0.91 0.18
N ALA A 410 -10.47 0.96 -0.93
CA ALA A 410 -11.71 0.22 -1.13
C ALA A 410 -11.43 -1.21 -1.61
N GLN A 411 -11.94 -2.21 -0.88
CA GLN A 411 -11.88 -3.59 -1.34
C GLN A 411 -12.65 -3.73 -2.67
N PRO A 412 -12.12 -4.43 -3.68
CA PRO A 412 -12.84 -4.65 -4.92
C PRO A 412 -14.19 -5.34 -4.65
N ALA A 413 -15.28 -4.60 -4.77
CA ALA A 413 -16.62 -5.14 -4.57
C ALA A 413 -16.98 -6.06 -5.74
N MET A 414 -17.47 -7.26 -5.43
CA MET A 414 -18.19 -8.03 -6.45
C MET A 414 -19.45 -7.25 -6.80
N ARG A 415 -19.60 -6.88 -8.08
CA ARG A 415 -20.87 -6.36 -8.60
C ARG A 415 -21.89 -7.49 -8.57
N VAL A 416 -22.53 -7.71 -7.43
CA VAL A 416 -23.67 -8.60 -7.33
C VAL A 416 -24.75 -8.00 -8.21
N ARG A 417 -24.99 -8.61 -9.38
CA ARG A 417 -26.21 -8.31 -10.14
C ARG A 417 -27.36 -8.77 -9.28
N VAL A 418 -27.94 -7.84 -8.52
CA VAL A 418 -29.28 -7.99 -7.98
C VAL A 418 -30.16 -8.15 -9.21
N ARG A 419 -30.48 -9.41 -9.56
CA ARG A 419 -31.57 -9.70 -10.49
C ARG A 419 -32.78 -9.05 -9.84
N ARG A 420 -33.17 -7.84 -10.30
CA ARG A 420 -34.54 -7.37 -10.08
C ARG A 420 -35.40 -8.50 -10.57
N GLN A 421 -36.09 -9.18 -9.65
CA GLN A 421 -37.26 -9.96 -10.01
C GLN A 421 -38.13 -8.99 -10.76
N SER A 422 -38.13 -9.08 -12.09
CA SER A 422 -39.03 -8.32 -12.93
C SER A 422 -40.43 -8.65 -12.43
N ASP A 423 -41.14 -7.61 -11.99
CA ASP A 423 -42.49 -7.59 -11.43
C ASP A 423 -43.53 -8.20 -12.39
N GLY A 424 -43.49 -9.53 -12.53
CA GLY A 424 -44.45 -10.33 -13.29
C GLY A 424 -45.32 -11.24 -12.42
N GLY A 425 -45.11 -11.24 -11.10
CA GLY A 425 -45.87 -12.04 -10.15
C GLY A 425 -46.85 -11.16 -9.38
N SER A 426 -48.08 -11.03 -9.88
CA SER A 426 -49.23 -10.50 -9.13
C SER A 426 -49.45 -11.35 -7.88
N CYS A 427 -48.83 -10.98 -6.76
CA CYS A 427 -49.23 -11.44 -5.45
C CYS A 427 -50.45 -10.60 -5.05
N ALA A 428 -51.64 -11.13 -5.36
CA ALA A 428 -52.88 -10.63 -4.81
C ALA A 428 -52.80 -10.72 -3.28
N LEU A 429 -52.73 -9.56 -2.63
CA LEU A 429 -52.95 -9.43 -1.19
C LEU A 429 -54.38 -9.91 -0.89
N PRO A 430 -54.57 -10.91 0.00
CA PRO A 430 -55.90 -11.26 0.43
C PRO A 430 -56.45 -10.11 1.30
N SER A 431 -57.63 -9.65 0.91
CA SER A 431 -58.42 -8.63 1.59
C SER A 431 -58.62 -8.97 3.07
N THR A 432 -58.13 -8.08 3.92
CA THR A 432 -58.38 -8.06 5.37
C THR A 432 -59.88 -7.98 5.64
N THR A 433 -60.44 -9.07 6.15
CA THR A 433 -61.79 -9.09 6.71
C THR A 433 -61.69 -8.86 8.21
N THR A 434 -62.39 -7.85 8.68
CA THR A 434 -62.57 -7.48 10.09
C THR A 434 -63.30 -8.57 10.85
N GLY A 435 -62.66 -9.13 11.89
CA GLY A 435 -63.25 -10.08 12.82
C GLY A 435 -62.81 -9.80 14.26
N ASN A 436 -63.80 -9.57 15.13
CA ASN A 436 -63.66 -9.24 16.55
C ASN A 436 -62.97 -10.35 17.39
N PRO A 437 -62.36 -9.99 18.54
CA PRO A 437 -61.64 -10.94 19.40
C PRO A 437 -62.61 -11.74 20.29
N ALA A 438 -62.44 -13.07 20.29
CA ALA A 438 -63.09 -13.96 21.25
C ALA A 438 -62.03 -14.60 22.18
N THR A 439 -62.39 -14.60 23.46
CA THR A 439 -61.70 -15.02 24.68
C THR A 439 -61.17 -16.47 24.65
N PRO A 440 -60.00 -16.77 25.26
CA PRO A 440 -59.52 -18.14 25.38
C PRO A 440 -60.19 -18.86 26.55
N THR A 441 -60.72 -20.06 26.29
CA THR A 441 -61.19 -21.00 27.32
C THR A 441 -60.20 -22.15 27.39
N THR A 442 -59.70 -22.39 28.60
CA THR A 442 -58.85 -23.50 29.01
C THR A 442 -59.65 -24.81 29.08
N THR A 443 -59.11 -25.88 28.50
CA THR A 443 -59.31 -27.31 28.79
C THR A 443 -58.34 -28.04 27.87
N GLY A 444 -57.66 -29.11 28.21
CA GLY A 444 -57.62 -30.00 29.35
C GLY A 444 -56.78 -31.19 28.87
N ASP A 445 -55.78 -31.55 29.65
CA ASP A 445 -54.89 -32.70 29.46
C ASP A 445 -55.69 -34.03 29.45
N PRO A 446 -55.21 -35.07 28.74
CA PRO A 446 -54.87 -36.27 29.49
C PRO A 446 -53.58 -36.97 29.01
N ASP A 447 -52.59 -36.98 29.90
CA ASP A 447 -51.86 -38.13 30.47
C ASP A 447 -51.92 -39.48 29.73
N CYS A 448 -50.75 -39.97 29.31
CA CYS A 448 -50.16 -41.26 29.72
C CYS A 448 -49.01 -41.70 28.77
N GLY A 449 -47.83 -42.03 29.32
CA GLY A 449 -46.98 -43.07 28.73
C GLY A 449 -45.47 -42.83 28.65
N ASN A 450 -44.76 -43.13 29.75
CA ASN A 450 -43.32 -43.42 29.87
C ASN A 450 -42.83 -44.48 28.83
N PRO A 451 -41.51 -44.77 28.62
CA PRO A 451 -40.32 -44.30 29.35
C PRO A 451 -39.05 -44.00 28.52
N GLY A 452 -38.13 -43.24 29.13
CA GLY A 452 -36.68 -43.45 29.02
C GLY A 452 -36.02 -43.18 27.66
N GLN A 453 -35.47 -41.98 27.51
CA GLN A 453 -34.24 -41.74 26.76
C GLN A 453 -33.63 -40.40 27.19
N THR A 454 -32.35 -40.44 27.53
CA THR A 454 -31.44 -39.29 27.69
C THR A 454 -31.57 -38.33 26.51
N PRO A 455 -31.73 -37.01 26.71
CA PRO A 455 -31.60 -36.07 25.61
C PRO A 455 -30.11 -35.84 25.30
N CYS A 456 -29.77 -35.96 24.02
CA CYS A 456 -28.54 -35.39 23.46
C CYS A 456 -28.44 -33.90 23.81
N PRO A 457 -27.24 -33.35 24.08
CA PRO A 457 -27.07 -31.91 24.11
C PRO A 457 -27.27 -31.38 22.69
N THR A 458 -28.29 -30.56 22.50
CA THR A 458 -28.43 -29.66 21.36
C THR A 458 -27.25 -28.69 21.33
N GLU A 459 -26.51 -28.69 20.23
CA GLU A 459 -25.58 -27.63 19.85
C GLU A 459 -26.33 -26.29 19.73
N PRO A 460 -25.79 -25.17 20.23
CA PRO A 460 -26.20 -23.86 19.79
C PRO A 460 -25.39 -23.45 18.56
N ASP A 461 -26.10 -23.42 17.44
CA ASP A 461 -25.76 -22.75 16.19
C ASP A 461 -25.29 -21.31 16.47
N CYS A 462 -24.02 -21.02 16.19
CA CYS A 462 -23.44 -19.68 16.25
C CYS A 462 -22.81 -19.34 14.91
N GLY A 463 -23.57 -18.62 14.07
CA GLY A 463 -23.06 -17.95 12.88
C GLY A 463 -22.07 -16.82 13.23
N PRO A 464 -21.23 -16.39 12.28
CA PRO A 464 -20.10 -15.52 12.57
C PRO A 464 -20.55 -14.05 12.64
N ASN A 465 -20.39 -13.44 13.81
CA ASN A 465 -20.35 -11.98 13.96
C ASN A 465 -18.94 -11.54 14.34
N LEU A 466 -18.38 -10.70 13.48
CA LEU A 466 -17.13 -9.98 13.65
C LEU A 466 -17.34 -8.82 14.65
N GLY A 467 -16.56 -8.76 15.72
CA GLY A 467 -16.25 -7.49 16.43
C GLY A 467 -16.82 -7.29 17.86
N GLN A 468 -15.93 -7.51 18.85
CA GLN A 468 -15.72 -6.80 20.14
C GLN A 468 -16.82 -6.71 21.21
N VAL A 469 -16.53 -7.22 22.43
CA VAL A 469 -16.41 -6.50 23.73
C VAL A 469 -15.55 -7.37 24.70
N PRO A 470 -14.69 -6.82 25.59
CA PRO A 470 -13.90 -7.59 26.56
C PRO A 470 -14.77 -8.19 27.67
N CYS A 471 -14.58 -9.47 27.99
CA CYS A 471 -15.20 -10.11 29.15
C CYS A 471 -14.64 -9.53 30.47
N PRO A 472 -15.47 -9.31 31.50
CA PRO A 472 -15.01 -8.92 32.83
C PRO A 472 -14.26 -10.09 33.50
N PRO A 473 -13.32 -9.82 34.43
CA PRO A 473 -12.57 -10.87 35.11
C PRO A 473 -13.51 -11.70 35.99
N GLY A 474 -13.69 -12.96 35.63
CA GLY A 474 -14.32 -13.97 36.48
C GLY A 474 -13.44 -14.27 37.70
N PRO A 475 -14.05 -14.68 38.83
CA PRO A 475 -13.37 -14.83 40.11
C PRO A 475 -12.32 -15.95 40.05
N GLY A 476 -11.14 -15.67 40.61
CA GLY A 476 -10.02 -16.59 40.69
C GLY A 476 -10.36 -17.88 41.44
N PRO A 477 -9.60 -18.97 41.19
CA PRO A 477 -9.89 -20.27 41.78
C PRO A 477 -9.60 -20.26 43.28
N ASP A 478 -10.58 -20.80 44.01
CA ASP A 478 -10.58 -21.09 45.42
C ASP A 478 -9.45 -22.10 45.74
N CYS A 479 -8.42 -21.66 46.46
CA CYS A 479 -7.37 -22.54 46.96
C CYS A 479 -7.90 -23.33 48.16
N GLY A 480 -8.51 -24.48 47.86
CA GLY A 480 -8.91 -25.47 48.86
C GLY A 480 -7.73 -25.94 49.72
N THR A 481 -7.89 -25.82 51.02
CA THR A 481 -6.93 -26.26 52.04
C THR A 481 -6.80 -27.78 52.06
N ASN A 482 -5.62 -28.31 51.72
CA ASN A 482 -5.18 -29.65 52.14
C ASN A 482 -3.74 -29.56 52.69
N PRO A 483 -3.47 -30.11 53.89
CA PRO A 483 -2.18 -29.96 54.55
C PRO A 483 -1.22 -31.02 54.01
N GLY A 484 -0.16 -30.57 53.34
CA GLY A 484 1.03 -31.39 53.10
C GLY A 484 1.50 -31.39 51.66
N GLN A 485 2.20 -30.32 51.26
CA GLN A 485 3.54 -30.42 50.68
C GLN A 485 4.10 -29.02 50.44
N THR A 486 5.31 -28.84 50.91
CA THR A 486 6.10 -27.60 50.90
C THR A 486 6.90 -27.55 49.60
N LEU A 487 6.80 -26.44 48.87
CA LEU A 487 7.85 -25.71 48.10
C LEU A 487 7.20 -24.94 46.93
N CYS A 488 6.72 -23.74 47.21
CA CYS A 488 6.59 -22.67 46.21
C CYS A 488 7.73 -21.67 46.47
N PRO A 489 8.58 -21.34 45.48
CA PRO A 489 9.50 -20.23 45.60
C PRO A 489 8.74 -18.90 45.54
N THR A 490 9.22 -17.97 46.35
CA THR A 490 8.69 -16.64 46.69
C THR A 490 8.56 -15.69 45.50
N GLU A 491 7.57 -14.81 45.60
CA GLU A 491 7.33 -13.61 44.76
C GLU A 491 8.56 -12.69 44.62
N PRO A 492 8.61 -11.86 43.55
CA PRO A 492 9.67 -10.89 43.36
C PRO A 492 9.43 -9.57 44.11
N ASP A 493 10.54 -9.00 44.57
CA ASP A 493 10.69 -7.72 45.26
C ASP A 493 10.11 -6.52 44.51
N CYS A 494 9.52 -5.61 45.29
CA CYS A 494 9.04 -4.30 44.86
C CYS A 494 10.13 -3.22 45.03
N GLY A 495 10.64 -2.67 43.92
CA GLY A 495 11.22 -1.31 43.76
C GLY A 495 12.55 -0.98 44.49
N PRO A 496 13.18 0.21 44.27
CA PRO A 496 12.62 1.43 43.69
C PRO A 496 13.55 2.24 42.72
N ASN A 497 12.98 3.32 42.15
CA ASN A 497 13.60 4.58 41.67
C ASN A 497 13.46 4.91 40.17
N LEU A 498 12.31 5.50 39.83
CA LEU A 498 12.12 6.38 38.70
C LEU A 498 12.86 7.71 38.96
N GLY A 499 13.85 8.00 38.12
CA GLY A 499 14.51 9.30 38.06
C GLY A 499 13.60 10.35 37.41
N GLN A 500 13.53 11.50 38.06
CA GLN A 500 12.80 12.70 37.64
C GLN A 500 13.39 13.26 36.33
N VAL A 501 12.53 13.58 35.37
CA VAL A 501 12.87 14.40 34.19
C VAL A 501 12.62 15.88 34.54
N PRO A 502 13.60 16.79 34.41
CA PRO A 502 13.37 18.22 34.58
C PRO A 502 12.66 18.82 33.36
N CYS A 503 11.69 19.71 33.61
CA CYS A 503 11.00 20.51 32.60
C CYS A 503 11.97 21.37 31.76
N PRO A 504 11.74 21.54 30.45
CA PRO A 504 12.46 22.56 29.68
C PRO A 504 11.93 23.96 30.01
N ALA A 505 12.87 24.87 30.24
CA ALA A 505 12.64 26.31 30.40
C ALA A 505 12.15 26.97 29.10
N PRO A 506 11.42 28.10 29.17
CA PRO A 506 10.89 28.79 28.00
C PRO A 506 11.98 29.52 27.22
N THR A 507 11.98 29.33 25.90
CA THR A 507 12.83 30.05 24.94
C THR A 507 12.33 31.49 24.74
N PRO A 508 13.22 32.50 24.69
CA PRO A 508 12.81 33.90 24.57
C PRO A 508 12.42 34.31 23.15
N THR A 509 11.35 35.09 23.07
CA THR A 509 10.86 35.87 21.94
C THR A 509 11.88 36.91 21.46
N PRO A 510 12.13 37.07 20.15
CA PRO A 510 12.79 38.26 19.61
C PRO A 510 11.76 39.35 19.28
N SER A 511 12.03 40.56 19.80
CA SER A 511 11.34 41.82 19.53
C SER A 511 11.66 42.40 18.13
N PRO A 512 10.83 43.34 17.62
CA PRO A 512 10.89 43.85 16.26
C PRO A 512 11.73 45.13 16.11
N THR A 513 12.36 45.28 14.94
CA THR A 513 13.00 46.51 14.43
C THR A 513 12.99 46.37 12.90
N THR A 514 12.72 47.34 12.02
CA THR A 514 12.59 48.80 12.12
C THR A 514 11.86 49.28 10.86
N THR A 515 11.06 50.33 10.99
CA THR A 515 10.37 51.07 9.93
C THR A 515 11.37 51.75 8.97
N GLY A 516 11.16 51.62 7.66
CA GLY A 516 11.87 52.37 6.62
C GLY A 516 10.88 53.01 5.65
N THR A 517 10.70 54.32 5.78
CA THR A 517 9.94 55.19 4.87
C THR A 517 10.68 55.41 3.55
N GLY A 518 9.98 55.26 2.41
CA GLY A 518 10.53 55.56 1.08
C GLY A 518 9.45 55.83 0.01
N THR A 519 9.12 57.12 -0.13
CA THR A 519 8.74 57.89 -1.34
C THR A 519 8.09 57.18 -2.55
N LEU A 520 6.83 57.53 -2.84
CA LEU A 520 6.18 57.32 -4.14
C LEU A 520 6.85 58.18 -5.22
N VAL A 521 7.35 57.54 -6.28
CA VAL A 521 7.71 58.17 -7.56
C VAL A 521 6.77 57.63 -8.63
N THR A 522 5.94 58.50 -9.19
CA THR A 522 5.13 58.26 -10.39
C THR A 522 6.04 58.27 -11.61
N ALA A 523 6.10 57.16 -12.36
CA ALA A 523 6.79 57.08 -13.64
C ALA A 523 5.83 56.69 -14.78
N SER A 524 5.86 57.51 -15.82
CA SER A 524 5.02 57.45 -17.02
C SER A 524 5.28 56.21 -17.87
N ALA A 525 4.22 55.57 -18.35
CA ALA A 525 4.29 54.47 -19.31
C ALA A 525 4.95 54.92 -20.61
N THR A 526 6.07 54.27 -20.96
CA THR A 526 6.75 54.45 -22.24
C THR A 526 6.35 53.31 -23.16
N THR A 527 5.69 53.62 -24.28
CA THR A 527 5.31 52.64 -25.29
C THR A 527 6.57 52.05 -25.95
N ILE A 528 6.89 50.78 -25.68
CA ILE A 528 7.97 50.06 -26.36
C ILE A 528 7.39 49.39 -27.60
N GLN A 529 7.95 49.73 -28.77
CA GLN A 529 7.59 49.12 -30.05
C GLN A 529 8.61 48.00 -30.35
N LEU A 530 8.18 46.74 -30.24
CA LEU A 530 9.00 45.56 -30.54
C LEU A 530 9.04 45.28 -32.05
N PRO A 531 10.19 44.84 -32.60
CA PRO A 531 10.30 44.47 -34.02
C PRO A 531 9.52 43.18 -34.33
N GLY A 532 8.88 43.14 -35.50
CA GLY A 532 8.03 42.02 -35.92
C GLY A 532 8.82 40.71 -36.09
N ALA A 533 8.25 39.62 -35.59
CA ALA A 533 8.81 38.27 -35.67
C ALA A 533 8.90 37.80 -37.12
N SER A 534 10.11 37.46 -37.57
CA SER A 534 10.35 36.75 -38.82
C SER A 534 10.85 35.34 -38.47
N ALA A 535 10.19 34.30 -38.99
CA ALA A 535 10.50 32.91 -38.69
C ALA A 535 11.91 32.56 -39.18
N THR A 536 12.81 32.26 -38.25
CA THR A 536 14.18 31.83 -38.55
C THR A 536 14.29 30.34 -38.28
N THR A 537 14.63 29.55 -39.31
CA THR A 537 14.95 28.12 -39.15
C THR A 537 16.37 27.96 -38.61
N CYS A 538 16.53 27.35 -37.44
CA CYS A 538 17.82 27.01 -36.82
C CYS A 538 18.08 25.50 -36.93
N ASN A 539 19.33 25.10 -37.19
CA ASN A 539 19.73 23.69 -37.38
C ASN A 539 20.53 23.11 -36.20
N ASP A 540 20.78 23.92 -35.17
CA ASP A 540 21.58 23.56 -33.99
C ASP A 540 20.77 23.83 -32.71
N PRO A 541 20.59 22.84 -31.82
CA PRO A 541 19.83 23.00 -30.57
C PRO A 541 20.32 24.15 -29.67
N GLU A 542 21.63 24.38 -29.55
CA GLU A 542 22.16 25.50 -28.74
C GLU A 542 21.86 26.85 -29.40
N GLU A 543 21.92 26.93 -30.72
CA GLU A 543 21.52 28.14 -31.47
C GLU A 543 20.01 28.40 -31.37
N CYS A 544 19.19 27.34 -31.40
CA CYS A 544 17.75 27.44 -31.21
C CYS A 544 17.38 27.93 -29.81
N ASP A 545 18.05 27.43 -28.76
CA ASP A 545 17.83 27.88 -27.39
C ASP A 545 18.29 29.33 -27.20
N ARG A 546 19.43 29.72 -27.78
CA ARG A 546 19.90 31.11 -27.74
C ARG A 546 18.93 32.06 -28.44
N LEU A 547 18.48 31.74 -29.65
CA LEU A 547 17.54 32.56 -30.42
C LEU A 547 16.15 32.61 -29.76
N SER A 548 15.69 31.51 -29.17
CA SER A 548 14.45 31.44 -28.39
C SER A 548 14.52 32.35 -27.16
N ASN A 549 15.65 32.37 -26.46
CA ASN A 549 15.86 33.23 -25.30
C ASN A 549 16.01 34.72 -25.70
N GLU A 550 16.65 35.02 -26.83
CA GLU A 550 16.77 36.38 -27.37
C GLU A 550 15.41 36.95 -27.86
N ALA A 551 14.45 36.09 -28.22
CA ALA A 551 13.12 36.48 -28.66
C ALA A 551 12.11 36.68 -27.52
N ARG A 552 12.46 36.36 -26.26
CA ARG A 552 11.55 36.54 -25.12
C ARG A 552 11.41 38.01 -24.75
N PRO A 553 10.19 38.49 -24.41
CA PRO A 553 10.01 39.83 -23.88
C PRO A 553 10.82 40.01 -22.59
N SER A 554 11.66 41.05 -22.53
CA SER A 554 12.31 41.45 -21.29
C SER A 554 11.31 42.15 -20.37
N CYS A 555 11.29 41.82 -19.08
CA CYS A 555 10.41 42.46 -18.10
C CYS A 555 11.21 43.04 -16.94
N GLN A 556 10.88 44.24 -16.49
CA GLN A 556 11.39 44.79 -15.23
C GLN A 556 10.36 44.67 -14.10
N THR A 557 9.08 44.59 -14.46
CA THR A 557 7.97 44.42 -13.53
C THR A 557 7.02 43.30 -13.99
N ALA A 558 6.16 42.83 -13.08
CA ALA A 558 5.10 41.89 -13.41
C ALA A 558 4.13 42.45 -14.47
N ALA A 559 3.85 43.75 -14.44
CA ALA A 559 2.96 44.41 -15.39
C ALA A 559 3.55 44.44 -16.83
N ASP A 560 4.85 44.68 -16.97
CA ASP A 560 5.54 44.57 -18.27
C ASP A 560 5.41 43.16 -18.83
N CYS A 561 5.40 42.18 -17.94
CA CYS A 561 5.32 40.79 -18.30
C CYS A 561 3.92 40.36 -18.75
N THR A 562 2.90 40.78 -18.03
CA THR A 562 1.50 40.59 -18.43
C THR A 562 1.22 41.23 -19.79
N ALA A 563 1.71 42.45 -20.02
CA ALA A 563 1.55 43.15 -21.29
C ALA A 563 2.29 42.45 -22.44
N GLY A 564 3.53 42.01 -22.21
CA GLY A 564 4.31 41.24 -23.18
C GLY A 564 3.64 39.91 -23.54
N CYS A 565 3.15 39.17 -22.54
CA CYS A 565 2.42 37.92 -22.75
C CYS A 565 1.09 38.13 -23.50
N ALA A 566 0.33 39.17 -23.16
CA ALA A 566 -0.90 39.53 -23.88
C ALA A 566 -0.62 39.81 -25.36
N GLN A 567 0.47 40.51 -25.66
CA GLN A 567 0.85 40.84 -27.03
C GLN A 567 1.35 39.61 -27.80
N SER A 568 2.21 38.79 -27.19
CA SER A 568 2.73 37.56 -27.80
C SER A 568 1.64 36.50 -28.04
N LEU A 569 0.59 36.49 -27.21
CA LEU A 569 -0.55 35.56 -27.30
C LEU A 569 -1.77 36.17 -28.01
N SER A 570 -1.67 37.39 -28.55
CA SER A 570 -2.79 38.09 -29.20
C SER A 570 -3.40 37.34 -30.41
N ASN A 571 -2.67 36.40 -31.01
CA ASN A 571 -3.15 35.54 -32.08
C ASN A 571 -3.64 34.16 -31.58
N ASN A 572 -3.53 33.86 -30.28
CA ASN A 572 -3.99 32.63 -29.67
C ASN A 572 -5.39 32.85 -29.07
N THR A 573 -6.41 32.47 -29.83
CA THR A 573 -7.83 32.65 -29.47
C THR A 573 -8.20 31.94 -28.17
N GLN A 574 -7.50 30.85 -27.84
CA GLN A 574 -7.71 30.07 -26.63
C GLN A 574 -7.18 30.83 -25.39
N ALA A 575 -5.95 31.34 -25.45
CA ALA A 575 -5.38 32.18 -24.37
C ALA A 575 -6.19 33.46 -24.11
N LEU A 576 -6.83 34.03 -25.14
CA LEU A 576 -7.75 35.17 -24.98
C LEU A 576 -9.10 34.79 -24.35
N THR A 577 -9.50 33.53 -24.44
CA THR A 577 -10.81 33.05 -23.94
C THR A 577 -10.71 32.52 -22.51
N VAL A 578 -9.60 31.85 -22.14
CA VAL A 578 -9.41 31.24 -20.80
C VAL A 578 -8.42 32.00 -19.91
N GLY A 579 -7.79 33.06 -20.41
CA GLY A 579 -6.73 33.78 -19.69
C GLY A 579 -5.37 33.08 -19.77
N PHE A 580 -4.34 33.73 -19.24
CA PHE A 580 -2.97 33.19 -19.20
C PHE A 580 -2.26 33.66 -17.92
N ALA A 581 -1.31 32.86 -17.43
CA ALA A 581 -0.42 33.27 -16.35
C ALA A 581 0.86 33.88 -16.94
N SER A 582 1.36 34.93 -16.30
CA SER A 582 2.68 35.49 -16.63
C SER A 582 3.53 35.65 -15.38
N THR A 583 4.81 35.34 -15.49
CA THR A 583 5.76 35.51 -14.39
C THR A 583 7.06 36.08 -14.93
N CYS A 584 7.58 37.09 -14.25
CA CYS A 584 8.86 37.69 -14.58
C CYS A 584 9.97 36.97 -13.80
N VAL A 585 10.84 36.24 -14.50
CA VAL A 585 11.92 35.47 -13.86
C VAL A 585 13.16 36.36 -13.77
N ASN A 586 13.65 36.57 -12.55
CA ASN A 586 14.88 37.33 -12.24
C ASN A 586 14.96 38.73 -12.89
N GLN A 587 13.82 39.40 -13.13
CA GLN A 587 13.73 40.72 -13.78
C GLN A 587 14.40 40.78 -15.17
N ALA A 588 14.49 39.65 -15.87
CA ALA A 588 15.20 39.57 -17.14
C ALA A 588 14.30 39.14 -18.31
N PHE A 589 13.39 38.18 -18.10
CA PHE A 589 12.51 37.68 -19.16
C PHE A 589 11.19 37.13 -18.63
N CYS A 590 10.20 37.12 -19.52
CA CYS A 590 8.88 36.60 -19.26
C CYS A 590 8.70 35.14 -19.57
N THR A 591 7.97 34.45 -18.70
CA THR A 591 7.34 33.16 -19.00
C THR A 591 5.83 33.35 -19.06
N CYS A 592 5.23 33.02 -20.21
CA CYS A 592 3.78 33.03 -20.41
C CYS A 592 3.34 31.57 -20.44
N SER A 593 2.44 31.15 -19.54
CA SER A 593 1.89 29.79 -19.55
C SER A 593 0.38 29.82 -19.74
N ILE A 594 -0.09 28.96 -20.65
CA ILE A 594 -1.51 28.67 -20.91
C ILE A 594 -1.96 27.46 -20.08
N GLU A 595 -1.01 26.67 -19.56
CA GLU A 595 -1.26 25.42 -18.83
C GLU A 595 -2.00 25.66 -17.50
N ALA A 596 -1.79 26.81 -16.85
CA ALA A 596 -2.55 27.15 -15.64
C ALA A 596 -4.06 27.33 -15.92
N ALA A 597 -4.41 27.83 -17.11
CA ALA A 597 -5.79 28.00 -17.54
C ALA A 597 -6.41 26.67 -18.02
N GLU A 598 -5.59 25.78 -18.61
CA GLU A 598 -6.00 24.41 -18.94
C GLU A 598 -6.24 23.57 -17.68
N ILE A 599 -5.38 23.69 -16.66
CA ILE A 599 -5.57 23.05 -15.35
C ILE A 599 -6.85 23.59 -14.67
N ALA A 600 -7.10 24.89 -14.72
CA ALA A 600 -8.34 25.46 -14.19
C ALA A 600 -9.59 24.95 -14.93
N SER A 601 -9.52 24.82 -16.26
CA SER A 601 -10.58 24.25 -17.08
C SER A 601 -10.81 22.76 -16.77
N GLU A 602 -9.74 21.98 -16.59
CA GLU A 602 -9.84 20.55 -16.23
C GLU A 602 -10.39 20.36 -14.81
N ILE A 603 -10.01 21.22 -13.86
CA ILE A 603 -10.58 21.24 -12.50
C ILE A 603 -12.08 21.58 -12.56
N LEU A 604 -12.48 22.54 -13.38
CA LEU A 604 -13.91 22.92 -13.54
C LEU A 604 -14.72 21.81 -14.22
N ILE A 605 -14.16 21.11 -15.21
CA ILE A 605 -14.79 19.95 -15.85
C ILE A 605 -14.91 18.80 -14.85
N ALA A 606 -13.84 18.49 -14.11
CA ALA A 606 -13.83 17.45 -13.08
C ALA A 606 -14.83 17.76 -11.95
N LEU A 607 -14.97 19.02 -11.55
CA LEU A 607 -15.99 19.46 -10.60
C LEU A 607 -17.41 19.28 -11.17
N GLY A 608 -17.63 19.57 -12.45
CA GLY A 608 -18.89 19.32 -13.15
C GLY A 608 -19.26 17.83 -13.15
N ASP A 609 -18.28 16.95 -13.41
CA ASP A 609 -18.46 15.50 -13.41
C ASP A 609 -18.72 14.95 -11.99
N VAL A 610 -17.97 15.43 -10.99
CA VAL A 610 -18.20 15.10 -9.57
C VAL A 610 -19.61 15.52 -9.14
N VAL A 611 -20.08 16.69 -9.58
CA VAL A 611 -21.45 17.14 -9.28
C VAL A 611 -22.51 16.29 -10.01
N CYS A 612 -22.30 15.85 -11.27
CA CYS A 612 -23.26 14.93 -11.93
C CYS A 612 -23.26 13.54 -11.26
N VAL A 613 -22.15 13.09 -10.64
CA VAL A 613 -22.08 11.84 -9.86
C VAL A 613 -22.73 11.98 -8.48
N VAL A 614 -22.47 13.06 -7.75
CA VAL A 614 -22.98 13.31 -6.40
C VAL A 614 -24.49 13.61 -6.38
N TRP A 615 -25.05 14.16 -7.47
CA TRP A 615 -26.51 14.36 -7.56
C TRP A 615 -27.29 13.03 -7.62
N ASN A 616 -26.64 11.92 -7.96
CA ASN A 616 -27.25 10.60 -8.00
C ASN A 616 -27.24 9.90 -6.63
N GLU A 617 -26.41 10.35 -5.67
CA GLU A 617 -26.35 9.80 -4.32
C GLU A 617 -26.16 10.89 -3.23
N ALA A 618 -27.30 11.31 -2.65
CA ALA A 618 -27.48 11.98 -1.34
C ALA A 618 -27.00 13.45 -1.12
N PHE A 619 -27.91 14.23 -0.52
CA PHE A 619 -27.95 15.70 -0.53
C PHE A 619 -27.29 16.43 0.66
N GLN A 620 -26.20 15.95 1.27
CA GLN A 620 -25.56 16.70 2.38
C GLN A 620 -24.04 16.91 2.30
N GLY A 621 -23.31 16.13 1.50
CA GLY A 621 -21.86 16.34 1.33
C GLY A 621 -21.50 17.50 0.39
N ALA A 622 -22.29 17.71 -0.67
CA ALA A 622 -21.95 18.64 -1.75
C ALA A 622 -21.92 20.12 -1.30
N ALA A 623 -22.83 20.51 -0.41
CA ALA A 623 -22.90 21.89 0.08
C ALA A 623 -21.69 22.26 0.96
N ALA A 624 -21.14 21.31 1.73
CA ALA A 624 -19.97 21.53 2.57
C ALA A 624 -18.68 21.66 1.75
N ILE A 625 -18.56 20.91 0.64
CA ILE A 625 -17.40 20.99 -0.26
C ILE A 625 -17.43 22.30 -1.07
N LEU A 626 -18.61 22.71 -1.57
CA LEU A 626 -18.76 23.97 -2.30
C LEU A 626 -18.49 25.20 -1.41
N ALA A 627 -18.89 25.17 -0.14
CA ALA A 627 -18.58 26.23 0.82
C ALA A 627 -17.07 26.37 1.13
N PHE A 628 -16.28 25.31 0.88
CA PHE A 628 -14.84 25.28 1.16
C PHE A 628 -13.98 25.67 -0.05
N VAL A 629 -14.41 25.32 -1.27
CA VAL A 629 -13.63 25.51 -2.50
C VAL A 629 -13.78 26.92 -3.09
N VAL A 630 -14.97 27.53 -2.97
CA VAL A 630 -15.27 28.84 -3.59
C VAL A 630 -14.43 29.99 -3.02
N PRO A 631 -14.19 30.10 -1.69
CA PRO A 631 -13.29 31.14 -1.16
C PRO A 631 -11.85 30.98 -1.63
N TYR A 632 -11.38 29.74 -1.79
CA TYR A 632 -10.02 29.44 -2.20
C TYR A 632 -9.76 29.87 -3.65
N LEU A 633 -10.71 29.64 -4.56
CA LEU A 633 -10.62 30.09 -5.95
C LEU A 633 -10.62 31.62 -6.10
N GLY A 634 -11.25 32.34 -5.16
CA GLY A 634 -11.19 33.80 -5.09
C GLY A 634 -9.82 34.34 -4.62
N GLU A 635 -9.10 33.58 -3.79
CA GLU A 635 -7.76 33.95 -3.31
C GLU A 635 -6.64 33.65 -4.32
N VAL A 636 -6.79 32.64 -5.20
CA VAL A 636 -5.78 32.32 -6.23
C VAL A 636 -5.88 33.22 -7.48
N ALA A 637 -6.96 33.98 -7.63
CA ALA A 637 -7.22 34.82 -8.80
C ALA A 637 -7.22 36.32 -8.46
N GLU A 638 -6.05 36.88 -8.10
CA GLU A 638 -5.91 38.34 -8.04
C GLU A 638 -6.13 38.95 -9.43
N GLY A 639 -7.28 39.62 -9.62
CA GLY A 639 -7.58 40.43 -10.80
C GLY A 639 -8.69 39.91 -11.73
N VAL A 640 -9.36 38.81 -11.40
CA VAL A 640 -10.53 38.33 -12.15
C VAL A 640 -11.81 38.77 -11.43
N ASP A 641 -12.72 39.45 -12.16
CA ASP A 641 -14.04 39.81 -11.62
C ASP A 641 -14.81 38.52 -11.30
N ALA A 642 -15.17 38.33 -10.03
CA ALA A 642 -15.90 37.16 -9.58
C ALA A 642 -17.17 36.91 -10.41
N THR A 643 -17.79 37.96 -10.94
CA THR A 643 -18.97 37.90 -11.79
C THR A 643 -18.71 37.15 -13.11
N GLU A 644 -17.56 37.38 -13.75
CA GLU A 644 -17.19 36.67 -14.99
C GLU A 644 -16.90 35.19 -14.74
N LEU A 645 -16.31 34.88 -13.58
CA LEU A 645 -16.07 33.49 -13.15
C LEU A 645 -17.39 32.74 -12.92
N PHE A 646 -18.39 33.42 -12.33
CA PHE A 646 -19.72 32.87 -12.12
C PHE A 646 -20.50 32.66 -13.42
N GLU A 647 -20.40 33.58 -14.39
CA GLU A 647 -21.03 33.40 -15.70
C GLU A 647 -20.43 32.23 -16.47
N ALA A 648 -19.09 32.09 -16.45
CA ALA A 648 -18.40 30.96 -17.07
C ALA A 648 -18.79 29.62 -16.42
N ALA A 649 -18.84 29.56 -15.09
CA ALA A 649 -19.28 28.37 -14.35
C ALA A 649 -20.74 28.00 -14.68
N ASN A 650 -21.62 28.99 -14.81
CA ASN A 650 -23.03 28.77 -15.17
C ASN A 650 -23.18 28.17 -16.58
N GLU A 651 -22.40 28.63 -17.56
CA GLU A 651 -22.42 28.08 -18.92
C GLU A 651 -21.86 26.65 -18.98
N VAL A 652 -20.81 26.34 -18.21
CA VAL A 652 -20.29 24.97 -18.05
C VAL A 652 -21.36 24.06 -17.42
N PHE A 653 -22.07 24.53 -16.39
CA PHE A 653 -23.16 23.79 -15.75
C PHE A 653 -24.33 23.53 -16.71
N LYS A 654 -24.75 24.53 -17.49
CA LYS A 654 -25.81 24.34 -18.50
C LYS A 654 -25.41 23.34 -19.57
N LYS A 655 -24.14 23.33 -19.98
CA LYS A 655 -23.59 22.36 -20.93
C LYS A 655 -23.58 20.94 -20.34
N GLY A 656 -23.06 20.78 -19.13
CA GLY A 656 -23.08 19.50 -18.41
C GLY A 656 -24.51 18.95 -18.20
N ALA A 657 -25.46 19.81 -17.83
CA ALA A 657 -26.87 19.42 -17.68
C ALA A 657 -27.51 18.98 -19.01
N LYS A 658 -27.16 19.64 -20.13
CA LYS A 658 -27.63 19.28 -21.47
C LYS A 658 -27.04 17.94 -21.92
N ASP A 659 -25.79 17.67 -21.57
CA ASP A 659 -25.09 16.42 -21.88
C ASP A 659 -25.57 15.28 -20.96
N CYS A 660 -25.88 15.52 -19.68
CA CYS A 660 -26.50 14.54 -18.78
C CYS A 660 -27.97 14.19 -19.22
N ASN A 661 -28.71 15.10 -19.88
CA ASN A 661 -30.04 14.80 -20.46
C ASN A 661 -29.99 13.86 -21.69
N LEU A 662 -28.83 13.75 -22.35
CA LEU A 662 -28.57 12.73 -23.39
C LEU A 662 -28.32 11.34 -22.80
N ALA A 663 -27.82 11.27 -21.56
CA ALA A 663 -27.54 10.02 -20.85
C ALA A 663 -28.78 9.44 -20.13
N CYS A 664 -29.75 10.27 -19.73
CA CYS A 664 -30.96 9.86 -19.01
C CYS A 664 -32.26 10.50 -19.57
N PRO A 665 -32.85 9.97 -20.65
CA PRO A 665 -34.02 10.56 -21.28
C PRO A 665 -35.27 10.49 -20.39
N GLY A 666 -35.87 11.64 -20.06
CA GLY A 666 -37.17 11.74 -19.37
C GLY A 666 -37.15 12.44 -18.01
N HIS A 667 -35.98 12.81 -17.48
CA HIS A 667 -35.89 13.65 -16.29
C HIS A 667 -35.94 15.14 -16.66
N GLN A 668 -36.82 15.90 -16.02
CA GLN A 668 -36.84 17.36 -16.12
C GLN A 668 -35.93 17.94 -15.05
N TYR A 669 -34.89 18.66 -15.47
CA TYR A 669 -34.01 19.41 -14.57
C TYR A 669 -34.39 20.89 -14.61
N THR A 670 -34.56 21.50 -13.45
CA THR A 670 -34.80 22.95 -13.31
C THR A 670 -33.54 23.56 -12.70
N ALA A 671 -32.85 24.43 -13.44
CA ALA A 671 -31.79 25.24 -12.88
C ALA A 671 -32.41 26.26 -11.92
N VAL A 672 -31.92 26.31 -10.68
CA VAL A 672 -32.38 27.27 -9.66
C VAL A 672 -31.30 28.33 -9.49
N ASP A 673 -31.68 29.60 -9.53
CA ASP A 673 -30.78 30.71 -9.22
C ASP A 673 -30.40 30.62 -7.73
N PRO A 674 -29.11 30.65 -7.36
CA PRO A 674 -28.69 30.64 -5.96
C PRO A 674 -29.35 31.71 -5.08
N LYS A 675 -29.77 32.84 -5.66
CA LYS A 675 -30.51 33.91 -4.95
C LYS A 675 -31.92 33.50 -4.54
N ASP A 676 -32.52 32.53 -5.23
CA ASP A 676 -33.86 32.03 -4.95
C ASP A 676 -33.84 30.82 -3.99
N LEU A 677 -32.65 30.29 -3.69
CA LEU A 677 -32.47 29.07 -2.89
C LEU A 677 -32.97 29.25 -1.43
N ASN A 678 -32.74 30.41 -0.83
CA ASN A 678 -33.20 30.72 0.54
C ASN A 678 -34.74 30.81 0.62
N SER A 679 -35.37 31.38 -0.40
CA SER A 679 -36.84 31.47 -0.53
C SER A 679 -37.47 30.08 -0.72
N MET A 680 -36.85 29.22 -1.54
CA MET A 680 -37.35 27.86 -1.80
C MET A 680 -37.18 26.89 -0.61
N LEU A 681 -36.17 27.11 0.24
CA LEU A 681 -35.92 26.28 1.42
C LEU A 681 -36.72 26.72 2.66
N GLY A 682 -37.52 27.79 2.57
CA GLY A 682 -38.31 28.30 3.69
C GLY A 682 -37.47 28.80 4.87
N ILE A 683 -36.21 29.15 4.62
CA ILE A 683 -35.30 29.69 5.63
C ILE A 683 -35.60 31.20 5.70
N ASN A 684 -36.45 31.59 6.64
CA ASN A 684 -36.63 33.00 6.94
C ASN A 684 -35.33 33.53 7.54
N GLU A 685 -34.73 34.54 6.89
CA GLU A 685 -33.63 35.31 7.43
C GLU A 685 -34.02 35.89 8.79
N CYS A 686 -33.27 35.55 9.84
CA CYS A 686 -33.31 36.29 11.09
C CYS A 686 -32.76 37.69 10.78
N GLY A 687 -33.65 38.68 10.76
CA GLY A 687 -33.31 40.06 10.47
C GLY A 687 -32.27 40.61 11.44
N ASP A 688 -31.32 41.35 10.89
CA ASP A 688 -30.49 42.29 11.63
C ASP A 688 -31.39 43.41 12.15
N ASP A 689 -31.68 43.39 13.45
CA ASP A 689 -32.28 44.54 14.14
C ASP A 689 -31.23 45.67 14.21
N GLU A 690 -31.42 46.70 13.39
CA GLU A 690 -30.81 48.01 13.64
C GLU A 690 -31.34 48.61 14.96
N PRO A 691 -30.49 49.25 15.77
CA PRO A 691 -30.93 49.93 16.98
C PRO A 691 -31.60 51.25 16.62
N THR A 692 -32.90 51.38 16.93
CA THR A 692 -33.58 52.68 16.95
C THR A 692 -33.62 53.24 18.36
N ASP A 693 -33.16 54.48 18.49
CA ASP A 693 -33.17 55.29 19.70
C ASP A 693 -34.58 55.71 20.15
N SER A 694 -34.84 55.53 21.46
CA SER A 694 -35.65 56.36 22.38
C SER A 694 -37.20 56.37 22.32
N PRO A 695 -37.92 56.79 23.39
CA PRO A 695 -37.60 56.85 24.84
C PRO A 695 -38.72 56.37 25.80
N GLY A 696 -38.33 56.00 27.03
CA GLY A 696 -39.04 56.38 28.27
C GLY A 696 -40.23 55.54 28.76
N THR A 697 -40.04 54.78 29.83
CA THR A 697 -40.52 55.08 31.21
C THR A 697 -39.92 54.12 32.21
#